data_AF-A0A1B0DJK7-F1
#
_entry.id   AF-A0A1B0DJK7-F1
#
_cell.length_a   1.000
_cell.length_b   1.000
_cell.length_c   1.000
_cell.angle_alpha   90.00
_cell.angle_beta   90.00
_cell.angle_gamma   90.00
#
_symmetry.space_group_name_H-M   'P 1'
#
loop_
_entity.id
_entity.type
_entity.pdbx_description
1 polymer ?
#
loop_
_entity_poly.entity_id
_entity_poly.type
_entity_poly.pdbx_seq_one_letter_code
_entity_poly.pdbx_strand_id
1 'polypeptide(L)'
;MRYFAVIWLFLVAAAGKVAASTSHPITTFINAKWNITPYALEVSEYLADENANLFWDFVDAVNELDMEVAQADDSKSYKQTIKVAEKLLSAPQVSLLKLSLSLHSLSPRVEAHQQIAQEVLEESDCKASTFVVIGDKVACSVADASKLIKAQNSGSLELFQFDHVCPGSEISENTAILYGVIGTREFRKFHELLKDRAMSGEVKYVLRHYVKNRSKKKVRLSGYGVELHLKSTEYKSQDDSPRTPGENVADQVDTGETEVNGFDFKILKSRYPELSQSLETLRLRLLEKSHEIAPLKAWEFQELGLQAAHQIAATQSDEALHIIQYTAQNFPVQAKSLIHTAVDDSFKKEMKHNIDVLGRNLNLQPPDAALFINGLFFDAETIDMENLLETLKSEMRSLDGLHSIGVKGKSAKSLIALDLQSSAKEFAIDFRDSSIVWINDIEHDSQYRRWSSSVMELLRPTFPGMLRNIRKNLFNLVLVVDPVTSSARGILKLAESFVVHSAPVRLGIVLDFQKAEGERDTIYNAVLRAFNYVTQKKSPREALGFLTDIYSSVKSDRDLTLEDIRTQLKRTSSSLTPEQITDILDDDSDYDYGRQLSMEFVQRLGSTSSPSALVNGVPLPSTGLTSDDFEETVLTEIMSQTPSLQKAVYKGELSDSDDLVDYLMGLPHVMPRLNAKILSTEDVQYLDVSGKPHKDLENIKAMAKLSNSDMTATLLDNVKYFAPRNSFTKVQDNEVHFITLLVIADLTTNDGLELFRNAVEFVKATKSVRLTFVPNSEASSKPPRENLNNLVWAASHSLPPTDALNLVSRLMSASDLAKTDVPKATKDLLSSTTLHLKMLRVYCQRVLKLKKSENGVIMNGRILAPLATKEIFTTEDFGLLERFSYLQYGEKIRKTLKESLNEETTLTSDMIVKLVSILVPRTHTKSRYPMPTELKDDHTVVNLEPKVTNGPFFDIVGVLDPASKGAQKLAPILILLRNVLNCHMKVYLCAVDKHSDMPVKNFYRYVVEPEIQFSPDGKSSKGPIAKFTGLPVNSLLTQNLQVPENWLVEVVNSVYDLDNIKLVDINGPVHSEYELEYLLLEGHCFDSMSGAPPRGLQFTLGTNRQPIIVDTIVMANLGYFQLKATPGAWNLRLRHGKSSDIYDVTSADGPNTVHSGDQGKRHTFVCFIVETIIILRRRS
;
A
#
# COMPACT_ATOMS: atom_id res chain seq x y z
N MET A 1 -26.20 36.60 65.55
CA MET A 1 -25.94 35.14 65.69
C MET A 1 -27.14 34.25 65.33
N ARG A 2 -28.37 34.52 65.77
CA ARG A 2 -29.55 33.67 65.42
C ARG A 2 -29.88 33.65 63.91
N TYR A 3 -29.72 34.75 63.18
CA TYR A 3 -29.92 34.77 61.72
C TYR A 3 -28.87 33.95 60.94
N PHE A 4 -27.61 33.99 61.38
CA PHE A 4 -26.54 33.19 60.79
C PHE A 4 -26.75 31.70 61.03
N ALA A 5 -27.24 31.31 62.22
CA ALA A 5 -27.55 29.93 62.53
C ALA A 5 -28.74 29.38 61.71
N VAL A 6 -29.75 30.21 61.43
CA VAL A 6 -30.90 29.83 60.58
C VAL A 6 -30.49 29.70 59.11
N ILE A 7 -29.63 30.61 58.61
CA ILE A 7 -29.08 30.53 57.25
C ILE A 7 -28.16 29.31 57.10
N TRP A 8 -27.35 29.00 58.13
CA TRP A 8 -26.49 27.82 58.15
C TRP A 8 -27.30 26.52 58.25
N LEU A 9 -28.37 26.47 59.05
CA LEU A 9 -29.29 25.33 59.07
C LEU A 9 -30.04 25.17 57.74
N PHE A 10 -30.41 26.26 57.06
CA PHE A 10 -31.01 26.20 55.73
C PHE A 10 -30.00 25.73 54.67
N LEU A 11 -28.74 26.15 54.75
CA LEU A 11 -27.65 25.68 53.88
C LEU A 11 -27.32 24.20 54.11
N VAL A 12 -27.31 23.74 55.36
CA VAL A 12 -27.07 22.33 55.71
C VAL A 12 -28.27 21.44 55.37
N ALA A 13 -29.51 21.93 55.55
CA ALA A 13 -30.72 21.23 55.12
C ALA A 13 -30.91 21.22 53.59
N ALA A 14 -30.44 22.26 52.88
CA ALA A 14 -30.38 22.28 51.42
C ALA A 14 -29.24 21.39 50.87
N ALA A 15 -28.10 21.30 51.57
CA ALA A 15 -27.01 20.39 51.22
C ALA A 15 -27.37 18.90 51.44
N GLY A 16 -28.31 18.60 52.35
CA GLY A 16 -28.83 17.25 52.59
C GLY A 16 -29.87 16.76 51.56
N LYS A 17 -30.30 17.62 50.64
CA LYS A 17 -31.15 17.28 49.48
C LYS A 17 -30.44 17.66 48.18
N VAL A 18 -29.27 17.07 47.94
CA VAL A 18 -28.87 16.87 46.53
C VAL A 18 -29.87 15.87 45.97
N ALA A 19 -30.82 16.36 45.17
CA ALA A 19 -31.66 15.47 44.37
C ALA A 19 -30.71 14.54 43.61
N ALA A 20 -30.73 13.25 43.94
CA ALA A 20 -29.96 12.26 43.22
C ALA A 20 -30.33 12.40 41.74
N SER A 21 -29.34 12.61 40.88
CA SER A 21 -29.56 12.66 39.43
C SER A 21 -30.29 11.39 39.02
N THR A 22 -31.52 11.52 38.50
CA THR A 22 -32.32 10.39 38.02
C THR A 22 -31.74 9.77 36.75
N SER A 23 -30.90 10.52 36.02
CA SER A 23 -30.12 10.00 34.88
C SER A 23 -28.79 9.45 35.36
N HIS A 24 -28.73 8.12 35.46
CA HIS A 24 -27.48 7.40 35.70
C HIS A 24 -26.68 7.26 34.39
N PRO A 25 -25.33 7.32 34.45
CA PRO A 25 -24.52 7.16 33.25
C PRO A 25 -24.50 5.70 32.78
N ILE A 26 -24.47 5.52 31.46
CA ILE A 26 -24.17 4.22 30.83
C ILE A 26 -22.71 4.24 30.41
N THR A 27 -21.94 3.23 30.79
CA THR A 27 -20.53 3.13 30.41
C THR A 27 -20.18 1.78 29.82
N THR A 28 -19.37 1.80 28.77
CA THR A 28 -19.00 0.58 28.03
C THR A 28 -17.55 0.62 27.60
N PHE A 29 -16.85 -0.50 27.77
CA PHE A 29 -15.47 -0.66 27.33
C PHE A 29 -15.20 -2.06 26.77
N ILE A 30 -14.20 -2.14 25.88
CA ILE A 30 -13.69 -3.41 25.32
C ILE A 30 -12.28 -3.66 25.86
N ASN A 31 -12.06 -4.81 26.46
CA ASN A 31 -10.73 -5.29 26.81
C ASN A 31 -10.23 -6.31 25.79
N ALA A 32 -8.92 -6.38 25.57
CA ALA A 32 -8.30 -7.46 24.81
C ALA A 32 -8.17 -8.73 25.67
N LYS A 33 -8.04 -9.89 25.01
CA LYS A 33 -7.77 -11.16 25.70
C LYS A 33 -6.39 -11.22 26.37
N TRP A 34 -5.43 -10.43 25.88
CA TRP A 34 -4.05 -10.38 26.39
C TRP A 34 -3.81 -9.25 27.41
N ASN A 35 -2.71 -9.39 28.15
CA ASN A 35 -2.35 -8.48 29.24
C ASN A 35 -1.56 -7.27 28.76
N ILE A 36 -1.57 -6.19 29.54
CA ILE A 36 -0.83 -4.94 29.24
C ILE A 36 0.63 -5.22 28.95
N THR A 37 1.07 -4.73 27.79
CA THR A 37 2.44 -4.78 27.28
C THR A 37 3.27 -3.59 27.77
N PRO A 38 4.59 -3.76 28.04
CA PRO A 38 5.46 -2.65 28.41
C PRO A 38 5.63 -1.64 27.27
N TYR A 39 5.54 -0.33 27.58
CA TYR A 39 5.64 0.74 26.58
C TYR A 39 6.95 0.72 25.78
N ALA A 40 8.07 0.34 26.40
CA ALA A 40 9.35 0.29 25.70
C ALA A 40 9.37 -0.72 24.53
N LEU A 41 8.60 -1.81 24.63
CA LEU A 41 8.50 -2.83 23.58
C LEU A 41 7.59 -2.36 22.44
N GLU A 42 6.45 -1.74 22.77
CA GLU A 42 5.58 -1.14 21.74
C GLU A 42 6.31 -0.01 20.98
N VAL A 43 7.07 0.84 21.67
CA VAL A 43 7.88 1.88 21.02
C VAL A 43 8.97 1.30 20.14
N SER A 44 9.66 0.23 20.56
CA SER A 44 10.67 -0.40 19.72
C SER A 44 10.05 -0.97 18.44
N GLU A 45 8.91 -1.66 18.54
CA GLU A 45 8.21 -2.16 17.34
C GLU A 45 7.76 -1.02 16.41
N TYR A 46 7.33 0.12 16.96
CA TYR A 46 6.97 1.28 16.14
C TYR A 46 8.15 1.80 15.34
N LEU A 47 9.32 1.87 15.97
CA LEU A 47 10.55 2.31 15.33
C LEU A 47 11.04 1.31 14.28
N ALA A 48 10.81 0.01 14.49
CA ALA A 48 11.14 -1.02 13.51
C ALA A 48 10.32 -0.88 12.22
N ASP A 49 9.02 -0.57 12.34
CA ASP A 49 8.15 -0.33 11.19
C ASP A 49 8.59 0.91 10.38
N GLU A 50 9.09 1.94 11.04
CA GLU A 50 9.64 3.12 10.37
C GLU A 50 10.96 2.79 9.65
N ASN A 51 11.91 2.17 10.36
CA ASN A 51 13.18 1.71 9.82
C ASN A 51 13.82 0.69 10.76
N ALA A 52 14.21 -0.47 10.22
CA ALA A 52 14.89 -1.52 10.97
C ALA A 52 16.17 -1.05 11.70
N ASN A 53 16.86 0.00 11.21
CA ASN A 53 18.02 0.56 11.91
C ASN A 53 17.63 1.37 13.17
N LEU A 54 16.53 2.12 13.13
CA LEU A 54 16.07 2.93 14.26
C LEU A 54 15.72 2.06 15.47
N PHE A 55 15.24 0.84 15.23
CA PHE A 55 15.04 -0.17 16.26
C PHE A 55 16.33 -0.45 17.05
N TRP A 56 17.44 -0.72 16.35
CA TRP A 56 18.72 -1.04 17.00
C TRP A 56 19.34 0.18 17.68
N ASP A 57 19.23 1.37 17.08
CA ASP A 57 19.68 2.63 17.69
C ASP A 57 18.89 2.91 18.99
N PHE A 58 17.60 2.59 19.02
CA PHE A 58 16.78 2.69 20.22
C PHE A 58 17.17 1.66 21.28
N VAL A 59 17.39 0.40 20.90
CA VAL A 59 17.87 -0.64 21.84
C VAL A 59 19.18 -0.22 22.49
N ASP A 60 20.11 0.34 21.72
CA ASP A 60 21.38 0.87 22.23
C ASP A 60 21.16 2.05 23.19
N ALA A 61 20.37 3.05 22.78
CA ALA A 61 20.10 4.25 23.57
C ALA A 61 19.37 3.94 24.89
N VAL A 62 18.50 2.93 24.91
CA VAL A 62 17.83 2.46 26.13
C VAL A 62 18.80 1.70 27.04
N ASN A 63 19.73 0.92 26.47
CA ASN A 63 20.74 0.20 27.26
C ASN A 63 21.79 1.13 27.91
N GLU A 64 22.03 2.31 27.35
CA GLU A 64 22.89 3.35 27.94
C GLU A 64 22.25 4.05 29.15
N LEU A 65 20.93 3.97 29.32
CA LEU A 65 20.25 4.55 30.47
C LEU A 65 20.43 3.63 31.70
N ASP A 66 21.03 4.18 32.77
CA ASP A 66 21.32 3.46 34.02
C ASP A 66 20.08 3.11 34.89
N MET A 67 18.87 3.21 34.34
CA MET A 67 17.62 3.05 35.10
C MET A 67 16.84 1.85 34.62
N GLU A 68 16.36 1.04 35.58
CA GLU A 68 15.43 -0.05 35.34
C GLU A 68 14.08 0.53 34.85
N VAL A 69 13.96 0.77 33.54
CA VAL A 69 12.73 1.25 32.87
C VAL A 69 11.52 0.36 33.22
N ALA A 70 11.77 -0.90 33.60
CA ALA A 70 10.79 -1.88 34.05
C ALA A 70 10.37 -1.79 35.53
N GLN A 71 11.07 -1.04 36.40
CA GLN A 71 10.73 -0.88 37.83
C GLN A 71 10.25 0.52 38.22
N ALA A 72 10.22 1.48 37.29
CA ALA A 72 9.70 2.82 37.52
C ALA A 72 8.16 2.88 37.46
N ASP A 73 7.54 3.88 38.09
CA ASP A 73 6.11 4.19 37.94
C ASP A 73 5.73 4.29 36.44
N ASP A 74 4.55 3.79 36.05
CA ASP A 74 4.08 3.74 34.65
C ASP A 74 4.29 5.07 33.90
N SER A 75 3.94 6.20 34.53
CA SER A 75 4.10 7.54 33.94
C SER A 75 5.57 7.95 33.73
N LYS A 76 6.47 7.55 34.64
CA LYS A 76 7.91 7.83 34.50
C LYS A 76 8.52 6.98 33.40
N SER A 77 8.16 5.69 33.36
CA SER A 77 8.60 4.76 32.31
C SER A 77 8.18 5.26 30.93
N TYR A 78 6.91 5.68 30.77
CA TYR A 78 6.40 6.28 29.55
C TYR A 78 7.19 7.52 29.13
N LYS A 79 7.34 8.51 30.02
CA LYS A 79 8.05 9.77 29.73
C LYS A 79 9.53 9.55 29.38
N GLN A 80 10.20 8.63 30.04
CA GLN A 80 11.60 8.29 29.72
C GLN A 80 11.72 7.64 28.35
N THR A 81 10.84 6.71 28.03
CA THR A 81 10.81 6.01 26.74
C THR A 81 10.58 6.99 25.60
N ILE A 82 9.58 7.88 25.73
CA ILE A 82 9.31 8.94 24.74
C ILE A 82 10.50 9.89 24.59
N LYS A 83 11.17 10.28 25.68
CA LYS A 83 12.36 11.14 25.63
C LYS A 83 13.52 10.52 24.86
N VAL A 84 13.65 9.19 24.85
CA VAL A 84 14.64 8.50 24.00
C VAL A 84 14.18 8.53 22.54
N ALA A 85 12.91 8.23 22.28
CA ALA A 85 12.34 8.27 20.92
C ALA A 85 12.42 9.67 20.28
N GLU A 86 12.25 10.74 21.07
CA GLU A 86 12.38 12.14 20.64
C GLU A 86 13.78 12.50 20.11
N LYS A 87 14.82 11.74 20.47
CA LYS A 87 16.17 11.94 19.91
C LYS A 87 16.33 11.34 18.52
N LEU A 88 15.50 10.34 18.19
CA LEU A 88 15.59 9.54 16.97
C LEU A 88 14.56 10.00 15.93
N LEU A 89 13.38 10.42 16.36
CA LEU A 89 12.25 10.83 15.52
C LEU A 89 12.07 12.35 15.45
N SER A 90 11.41 12.83 14.39
CA SER A 90 10.99 14.23 14.30
C SER A 90 9.77 14.51 15.18
N ALA A 91 9.57 15.78 15.58
CA ALA A 91 8.46 16.14 16.47
C ALA A 91 7.06 15.70 15.96
N PRO A 92 6.73 15.82 14.66
CA PRO A 92 5.46 15.30 14.13
C PRO A 92 5.34 13.77 14.20
N GLN A 93 6.43 13.03 13.98
CA GLN A 93 6.45 11.56 14.11
C GLN A 93 6.23 11.13 15.56
N VAL A 94 6.77 11.87 16.53
CA VAL A 94 6.53 11.60 17.97
C VAL A 94 5.05 11.73 18.31
N SER A 95 4.31 12.70 17.74
CA SER A 95 2.87 12.80 17.95
C SER A 95 2.12 11.56 17.42
N LEU A 96 2.52 11.02 16.27
CA LEU A 96 1.96 9.78 15.74
C LEU A 96 2.34 8.55 16.57
N LEU A 97 3.56 8.50 17.11
CA LEU A 97 3.97 7.47 18.06
C LEU A 97 3.07 7.48 19.30
N LYS A 98 2.79 8.65 19.86
CA LYS A 98 1.88 8.78 21.02
C LYS A 98 0.47 8.27 20.71
N LEU A 99 -0.04 8.57 19.51
CA LEU A 99 -1.33 8.05 19.05
C LEU A 99 -1.31 6.52 18.91
N SER A 100 -0.28 5.95 18.27
CA SER A 100 -0.12 4.50 18.12
C SER A 100 -0.08 3.77 19.47
N LEU A 101 0.64 4.33 20.45
CA LEU A 101 0.66 3.80 21.82
C LEU A 101 -0.70 3.92 22.51
N SER A 102 -1.44 5.00 22.26
CA SER A 102 -2.79 5.16 22.80
C SER A 102 -3.79 4.17 22.18
N LEU A 103 -3.59 3.79 20.92
CA LEU A 103 -4.39 2.80 20.22
C LEU A 103 -4.00 1.36 20.57
N HIS A 104 -2.83 1.16 21.18
CA HIS A 104 -2.23 -0.15 21.43
C HIS A 104 -2.07 -1.00 20.16
N SER A 105 -1.81 -0.36 19.02
CA SER A 105 -1.80 -1.03 17.71
C SER A 105 -0.72 -2.11 17.59
N LEU A 106 0.42 -1.92 18.28
CA LEU A 106 1.56 -2.83 18.28
C LEU A 106 1.56 -3.81 19.46
N SER A 107 0.59 -3.71 20.37
CA SER A 107 0.43 -4.65 21.47
C SER A 107 0.21 -6.11 21.01
N PRO A 108 -0.60 -6.38 19.96
CA PRO A 108 -0.68 -7.70 19.36
C PRO A 108 0.71 -8.24 18.98
N ARG A 109 1.57 -7.42 18.35
CA ARG A 109 2.91 -7.83 17.88
C ARG A 109 3.78 -8.39 18.99
N VAL A 110 3.82 -7.65 20.09
CA VAL A 110 4.52 -8.06 21.31
C VAL A 110 3.93 -9.37 21.87
N GLU A 111 2.61 -9.56 21.76
CA GLU A 111 1.95 -10.79 22.23
C GLU A 111 2.30 -12.02 21.37
N ALA A 112 2.46 -11.94 20.04
CA ALA A 112 2.93 -13.17 19.34
C ALA A 112 4.39 -13.48 19.64
N HIS A 113 5.27 -12.49 19.81
CA HIS A 113 6.62 -12.75 20.29
C HIS A 113 6.57 -13.51 21.63
N GLN A 114 5.65 -13.12 22.50
CA GLN A 114 5.40 -13.80 23.77
C GLN A 114 4.89 -15.23 23.58
N GLN A 115 3.93 -15.48 22.68
CA GLN A 115 3.44 -16.84 22.38
C GLN A 115 4.58 -17.73 21.86
N ILE A 116 5.35 -17.24 20.87
CA ILE A 116 6.48 -17.98 20.28
C ILE A 116 7.52 -18.31 21.35
N ALA A 117 7.85 -17.34 22.21
CA ALA A 117 8.80 -17.55 23.30
C ALA A 117 8.30 -18.60 24.30
N GLN A 118 6.99 -18.64 24.58
CA GLN A 118 6.41 -19.62 25.48
C GLN A 118 6.47 -21.03 24.90
N GLU A 119 6.21 -21.22 23.61
CA GLU A 119 6.32 -22.52 22.95
C GLU A 119 7.75 -23.07 23.06
N VAL A 120 8.77 -22.24 22.81
CA VAL A 120 10.19 -22.62 22.94
C VAL A 120 10.59 -22.92 24.39
N LEU A 121 10.08 -22.16 25.35
CA LEU A 121 10.37 -22.37 26.76
C LEU A 121 9.69 -23.63 27.32
N GLU A 122 8.53 -24.03 26.83
CA GLU A 122 7.87 -25.25 27.27
C GLU A 122 8.60 -26.52 26.80
N GLU A 123 9.37 -26.43 25.71
CA GLU A 123 10.24 -27.50 25.21
C GLU A 123 11.58 -27.60 25.98
N SER A 124 11.90 -26.63 26.85
CA SER A 124 13.18 -26.57 27.58
C SER A 124 13.00 -26.34 29.09
N ASP A 125 14.01 -26.70 29.90
CA ASP A 125 13.96 -26.47 31.36
C ASP A 125 14.36 -25.04 31.78
N CYS A 126 14.45 -24.09 30.84
CA CYS A 126 14.96 -22.75 31.09
C CYS A 126 13.94 -21.88 31.84
N LYS A 127 14.31 -21.34 33.00
CA LYS A 127 13.46 -20.42 33.80
C LYS A 127 14.02 -19.00 33.87
N ALA A 128 14.96 -18.63 33.00
CA ALA A 128 15.58 -17.31 33.01
C ALA A 128 14.60 -16.21 32.55
N SER A 129 14.88 -14.95 32.91
CA SER A 129 14.09 -13.80 32.41
C SER A 129 14.47 -13.40 30.98
N THR A 130 15.71 -13.71 30.60
CA THR A 130 16.31 -13.49 29.28
C THR A 130 17.04 -14.78 28.89
N PHE A 131 16.87 -15.23 27.66
CA PHE A 131 17.52 -16.45 27.14
C PHE A 131 17.84 -16.32 25.65
N VAL A 132 18.76 -17.14 25.16
CA VAL A 132 19.17 -17.15 23.74
C VAL A 132 18.94 -18.53 23.16
N VAL A 133 18.42 -18.60 21.93
CA VAL A 133 18.26 -19.85 21.18
C VAL A 133 19.30 -19.89 20.06
N ILE A 134 20.09 -20.96 19.99
CA ILE A 134 21.12 -21.18 18.96
C ILE A 134 20.96 -22.60 18.43
N GLY A 135 20.53 -22.73 17.17
CA GLY A 135 20.02 -23.99 16.64
C GLY A 135 18.89 -24.53 17.52
N ASP A 136 18.92 -25.81 17.86
CA ASP A 136 17.85 -26.45 18.66
C ASP A 136 18.05 -26.34 20.18
N LYS A 137 19.00 -25.53 20.66
CA LYS A 137 19.35 -25.45 22.09
C LYS A 137 19.11 -24.07 22.66
N VAL A 138 18.58 -24.06 23.89
CA VAL A 138 18.32 -22.85 24.69
C VAL A 138 19.47 -22.61 25.67
N ALA A 139 20.02 -21.40 25.64
CA ALA A 139 21.05 -20.90 26.55
C ALA A 139 20.45 -19.91 27.55
N CYS A 140 20.43 -20.29 28.83
CA CYS A 140 19.89 -19.45 29.92
C CYS A 140 20.93 -18.51 30.53
N SER A 141 22.22 -18.70 30.24
CA SER A 141 23.32 -17.89 30.78
C SER A 141 24.27 -17.42 29.67
N VAL A 142 24.94 -16.30 29.90
CA VAL A 142 25.93 -15.73 28.97
C VAL A 142 27.08 -16.71 28.70
N ALA A 143 27.49 -17.47 29.73
CA ALA A 143 28.53 -18.48 29.60
C ALA A 143 28.08 -19.62 28.67
N ASP A 144 26.83 -20.07 28.79
CA ASP A 144 26.28 -21.15 27.95
C ASP A 144 26.08 -20.68 26.51
N ALA A 145 25.63 -19.45 26.30
CA ALA A 145 25.54 -18.84 24.97
C ALA A 145 26.91 -18.83 24.28
N SER A 146 27.96 -18.40 24.99
CA SER A 146 29.32 -18.38 24.42
C SER A 146 29.86 -19.77 24.06
N LYS A 147 29.46 -20.82 24.79
CA LYS A 147 29.82 -22.21 24.49
C LYS A 147 29.08 -22.72 23.26
N LEU A 148 27.78 -22.42 23.14
CA LEU A 148 26.95 -22.83 22.01
C LEU A 148 27.35 -22.15 20.70
N ILE A 149 27.72 -20.87 20.74
CA ILE A 149 28.25 -20.15 19.56
C ILE A 149 29.51 -20.84 19.03
N LYS A 150 30.43 -21.24 19.93
CA LYS A 150 31.66 -21.95 19.55
C LYS A 150 31.42 -23.37 19.02
N ALA A 151 30.31 -24.00 19.40
CA ALA A 151 29.97 -25.36 19.00
C ALA A 151 29.42 -25.44 17.57
N GLN A 152 29.08 -24.31 16.92
CA GLN A 152 28.49 -24.24 15.57
C GLN A 152 27.39 -25.30 15.34
N ASN A 153 26.33 -25.28 16.15
CA ASN A 153 25.21 -26.19 15.94
C ASN A 153 24.39 -25.75 14.72
N SER A 154 24.39 -26.57 13.67
CA SER A 154 23.60 -26.38 12.45
C SER A 154 22.14 -26.82 12.65
N GLY A 155 21.35 -26.02 13.36
CA GLY A 155 19.89 -26.14 13.39
C GLY A 155 19.25 -24.99 12.60
N SER A 156 18.31 -25.29 11.69
CA SER A 156 17.59 -24.26 10.95
C SER A 156 16.52 -23.63 11.83
N LEU A 157 16.77 -22.44 12.35
CA LEU A 157 15.77 -21.66 13.08
C LEU A 157 14.84 -20.96 12.09
N GLU A 158 13.53 -21.10 12.30
CA GLU A 158 12.53 -20.37 11.52
C GLU A 158 12.56 -18.89 11.91
N LEU A 159 12.85 -18.05 10.91
CA LEU A 159 12.80 -16.58 11.02
C LEU A 159 11.52 -16.08 10.37
N PHE A 160 10.86 -15.15 11.03
CA PHE A 160 9.65 -14.50 10.54
C PHE A 160 9.97 -13.13 9.94
N GLN A 161 9.08 -12.61 9.10
CA GLN A 161 9.27 -11.31 8.45
C GLN A 161 9.35 -10.15 9.47
N PHE A 162 8.63 -10.26 10.59
CA PHE A 162 8.63 -9.26 11.67
C PHE A 162 9.79 -9.40 12.66
N ASP A 163 10.72 -10.35 12.45
CA ASP A 163 11.90 -10.51 13.29
C ASP A 163 12.96 -9.44 12.99
N HIS A 164 13.57 -8.92 14.06
CA HIS A 164 14.58 -7.88 13.94
C HIS A 164 15.97 -8.49 13.78
N VAL A 165 16.50 -8.46 12.56
CA VAL A 165 17.87 -8.91 12.26
C VAL A 165 18.87 -7.76 12.45
N CYS A 166 19.98 -8.02 13.12
CA CYS A 166 21.03 -7.02 13.33
C CYS A 166 21.71 -6.66 11.99
N PRO A 167 21.81 -5.36 11.62
CA PRO A 167 22.47 -4.91 10.41
C PRO A 167 23.89 -5.46 10.29
N GLY A 168 24.24 -6.00 9.12
CA GLY A 168 25.56 -6.57 8.83
C GLY A 168 25.76 -8.03 9.23
N SER A 169 24.81 -8.64 9.98
CA SER A 169 24.89 -10.03 10.41
C SER A 169 24.20 -11.04 9.48
N GLU A 170 23.54 -10.57 8.41
CA GLU A 170 22.74 -11.38 7.47
C GLU A 170 23.53 -12.49 6.74
N ILE A 171 24.86 -12.38 6.71
CA ILE A 171 25.74 -13.26 5.92
C ILE A 171 26.04 -14.59 6.66
N SER A 172 25.91 -14.62 7.99
CA SER A 172 26.22 -15.85 8.76
C SER A 172 25.06 -16.84 8.72
N GLU A 173 25.36 -18.12 8.52
CA GLU A 173 24.39 -19.21 8.57
C GLU A 173 24.01 -19.57 10.02
N ASN A 174 24.88 -19.27 10.99
CA ASN A 174 24.64 -19.60 12.40
C ASN A 174 23.75 -18.54 13.05
N THR A 175 22.49 -18.88 13.31
CA THR A 175 21.49 -17.92 13.82
C THR A 175 21.37 -17.99 15.34
N ALA A 176 21.40 -16.83 16.00
CA ALA A 176 21.15 -16.68 17.43
C ALA A 176 20.00 -15.71 17.69
N ILE A 177 18.94 -16.19 18.34
CA ILE A 177 17.75 -15.42 18.68
C ILE A 177 17.75 -15.10 20.18
N LEU A 178 17.82 -13.83 20.53
CA LEU A 178 17.73 -13.34 21.91
C LEU A 178 16.28 -13.06 22.26
N TYR A 179 15.81 -13.60 23.39
CA TYR A 179 14.52 -13.29 24.00
C TYR A 179 14.72 -12.54 25.31
N GLY A 180 14.08 -11.38 25.46
CA GLY A 180 14.08 -10.64 26.72
C GLY A 180 13.39 -9.28 26.66
N VAL A 181 13.44 -8.55 27.77
CA VAL A 181 12.93 -7.18 27.89
C VAL A 181 14.08 -6.18 27.77
N ILE A 182 13.93 -5.23 26.84
CA ILE A 182 14.89 -4.15 26.59
C ILE A 182 15.10 -3.31 27.87
N GLY A 183 16.33 -2.89 28.13
CA GLY A 183 16.68 -2.05 29.29
C GLY A 183 16.88 -2.81 30.60
N THR A 184 16.78 -4.14 30.62
CA THR A 184 17.12 -4.94 31.80
C THR A 184 18.63 -5.24 31.86
N ARG A 185 19.17 -5.39 33.08
CA ARG A 185 20.61 -5.67 33.28
C ARG A 185 21.06 -7.01 32.69
N GLU A 186 20.18 -8.01 32.71
CA GLU A 186 20.44 -9.32 32.12
C GLU A 186 20.48 -9.20 30.60
N PHE A 187 19.51 -8.53 30.00
CA PHE A 187 19.45 -8.25 28.56
C PHE A 187 20.71 -7.54 28.05
N ARG A 188 21.17 -6.49 28.74
CA ARG A 188 22.37 -5.72 28.35
C ARG A 188 23.61 -6.61 28.17
N LYS A 189 23.85 -7.54 29.09
CA LYS A 189 25.01 -8.46 29.02
C LYS A 189 24.95 -9.41 27.82
N PHE A 190 23.75 -9.92 27.49
CA PHE A 190 23.57 -10.76 26.31
C PHE A 190 23.68 -9.96 25.01
N HIS A 191 23.09 -8.76 24.98
CA HIS A 191 23.11 -7.89 23.82
C HIS A 191 24.53 -7.46 23.45
N GLU A 192 25.34 -7.00 24.42
CA GLU A 192 26.75 -6.63 24.19
C GLU A 192 27.56 -7.82 23.60
N LEU A 193 27.40 -9.03 24.16
CA LEU A 193 28.07 -10.22 23.65
C LEU A 193 27.66 -10.57 22.20
N LEU A 194 26.36 -10.60 21.91
CA LEU A 194 25.86 -11.00 20.60
C LEU A 194 26.16 -9.95 19.54
N LYS A 195 26.10 -8.67 19.88
CA LYS A 195 26.43 -7.56 18.98
C LYS A 195 27.89 -7.63 18.55
N ASP A 196 28.83 -7.85 19.48
CA ASP A 196 30.25 -8.00 19.15
C ASP A 196 30.51 -9.17 18.20
N ARG A 197 29.81 -10.29 18.39
CA ARG A 197 29.91 -11.51 17.56
C ARG A 197 29.23 -11.36 16.20
N ALA A 198 28.14 -10.59 16.14
CA ALA A 198 27.46 -10.25 14.91
C ALA A 198 28.31 -9.33 14.04
N MET A 199 28.95 -8.32 14.64
CA MET A 199 29.86 -7.40 13.94
C MET A 199 31.13 -8.08 13.43
N SER A 200 31.58 -9.16 14.07
CA SER A 200 32.66 -10.00 13.56
C SER A 200 32.23 -11.01 12.48
N GLY A 201 30.93 -11.08 12.15
CA GLY A 201 30.38 -11.98 11.14
C GLY A 201 30.25 -13.44 11.57
N GLU A 202 30.37 -13.75 12.87
CA GLU A 202 30.32 -15.13 13.37
C GLU A 202 28.88 -15.65 13.47
N VAL A 203 27.92 -14.77 13.80
CA VAL A 203 26.54 -15.13 14.13
C VAL A 203 25.56 -14.15 13.50
N LYS A 204 24.46 -14.66 12.96
CA LYS A 204 23.27 -13.88 12.58
C LYS A 204 22.45 -13.60 13.82
N TYR A 205 22.44 -12.35 14.27
CA TYR A 205 21.82 -11.96 15.54
C TYR A 205 20.41 -11.44 15.30
N VAL A 206 19.44 -12.01 16.02
CA VAL A 206 18.01 -11.66 15.96
C VAL A 206 17.48 -11.37 17.36
N LEU A 207 16.59 -10.38 17.48
CA LEU A 207 15.94 -10.02 18.75
C LEU A 207 14.44 -10.27 18.69
N ARG A 208 13.91 -11.00 19.68
CA ARG A 208 12.47 -11.19 19.96
C ARG A 208 12.14 -10.75 21.38
N HIS A 209 10.92 -10.26 21.58
CA HIS A 209 10.47 -9.77 22.89
C HIS A 209 9.96 -10.91 23.79
N TYR A 210 10.29 -10.85 25.08
CA TYR A 210 9.76 -11.79 26.07
C TYR A 210 9.66 -11.15 27.45
N VAL A 211 8.46 -11.22 28.05
CA VAL A 211 8.16 -10.70 29.39
C VAL A 211 7.77 -11.84 30.32
N LYS A 212 8.62 -12.13 31.32
CA LYS A 212 8.36 -13.18 32.31
C LYS A 212 7.27 -12.80 33.33
N ASN A 213 7.39 -11.64 33.98
CA ASN A 213 6.47 -11.18 35.02
C ASN A 213 5.40 -10.28 34.41
N ARG A 214 4.27 -10.86 33.99
CA ARG A 214 3.17 -10.11 33.35
C ARG A 214 2.28 -9.39 34.36
N SER A 215 1.76 -8.23 33.96
CA SER A 215 0.64 -7.57 34.65
C SER A 215 -0.59 -8.46 34.60
N LYS A 216 -1.45 -8.41 35.63
CA LYS A 216 -2.76 -9.10 35.64
C LYS A 216 -3.86 -8.31 34.92
N LYS A 217 -3.58 -7.06 34.54
CA LYS A 217 -4.55 -6.20 33.85
C LYS A 217 -4.54 -6.51 32.35
N LYS A 218 -5.73 -6.64 31.77
CA LYS A 218 -5.94 -6.75 30.32
C LYS A 218 -5.73 -5.39 29.64
N VAL A 219 -5.29 -5.41 28.38
CA VAL A 219 -5.22 -4.19 27.55
C VAL A 219 -6.63 -3.68 27.30
N ARG A 220 -6.84 -2.37 27.35
CA ARG A 220 -8.10 -1.76 26.95
C ARG A 220 -7.97 -1.20 25.54
N LEU A 221 -8.89 -1.57 24.66
CA LEU A 221 -8.82 -1.24 23.24
C LEU A 221 -9.52 0.09 22.93
N SER A 222 -9.21 0.67 21.78
CA SER A 222 -9.84 1.87 21.21
C SER A 222 -10.05 1.70 19.72
N GLY A 223 -10.78 2.64 19.09
CA GLY A 223 -11.09 2.59 17.65
C GLY A 223 -12.45 1.99 17.33
N TYR A 224 -13.33 1.85 18.32
CA TYR A 224 -14.70 1.36 18.15
C TYR A 224 -15.74 2.42 18.53
N GLY A 225 -16.93 2.28 17.97
CA GLY A 225 -18.13 3.04 18.30
C GLY A 225 -19.05 2.27 19.23
N VAL A 226 -19.74 2.99 20.12
CA VAL A 226 -20.86 2.48 20.89
C VAL A 226 -22.08 3.28 20.52
N GLU A 227 -23.17 2.60 20.16
CA GLU A 227 -24.45 3.22 19.88
C GLU A 227 -25.53 2.77 20.87
N LEU A 228 -26.45 3.69 21.15
CA LEU A 228 -27.69 3.43 21.89
C LEU A 228 -28.85 3.81 20.98
N HIS A 229 -29.49 2.81 20.40
CA HIS A 229 -30.63 2.99 19.50
C HIS A 229 -31.92 3.15 20.29
N LEU A 230 -32.80 4.06 19.85
CA LEU A 230 -34.14 4.22 20.42
C LEU A 230 -35.09 3.13 19.92
N LYS A 231 -35.54 2.23 20.80
CA LYS A 231 -36.38 1.05 20.44
C LYS A 231 -37.88 1.37 20.24
N SER A 232 -38.25 2.62 20.02
CA SER A 232 -39.67 2.99 19.86
C SER A 232 -39.85 4.20 18.94
N THR A 233 -40.03 3.94 17.65
CA THR A 233 -40.66 4.90 16.72
C THR A 233 -41.80 4.30 15.88
N GLU A 234 -42.13 3.01 16.04
CA GLU A 234 -43.28 2.37 15.38
C GLU A 234 -44.55 2.47 16.24
N TYR A 235 -44.94 3.70 16.55
CA TYR A 235 -46.32 4.06 16.89
C TYR A 235 -46.62 5.39 16.19
N LYS A 236 -46.59 5.38 14.85
CA LYS A 236 -47.00 6.51 14.00
C LYS A 236 -48.15 6.16 13.05
N SER A 237 -48.90 5.10 13.35
CA SER A 237 -50.09 4.72 12.60
C SER A 237 -51.21 4.26 13.52
N GLN A 238 -51.75 5.19 14.32
CA GLN A 238 -53.12 5.17 14.85
C GLN A 238 -53.27 6.40 15.74
N ASP A 239 -53.93 7.47 15.25
CA ASP A 239 -55.23 7.89 15.77
C ASP A 239 -55.81 9.06 14.93
N ASP A 240 -56.32 8.74 13.73
CA ASP A 240 -57.29 9.60 13.02
C ASP A 240 -58.71 9.24 13.52
N SER A 241 -58.95 9.32 14.82
CA SER A 241 -60.32 9.27 15.33
C SER A 241 -60.98 10.64 15.10
N PRO A 242 -62.18 10.68 14.50
CA PRO A 242 -62.87 11.94 14.26
C PRO A 242 -63.23 12.57 15.60
N ARG A 243 -62.62 13.72 15.90
CA ARG A 243 -62.98 14.55 17.06
C ARG A 243 -64.46 14.92 16.98
N THR A 244 -65.16 14.82 18.10
CA THR A 244 -66.55 15.26 18.26
C THR A 244 -66.72 16.72 17.80
N PRO A 245 -67.75 17.03 16.99
CA PRO A 245 -67.95 18.38 16.48
C PRO A 245 -68.50 19.26 17.60
N GLY A 246 -67.70 20.20 18.10
CA GLY A 246 -68.19 21.11 19.15
C GLY A 246 -67.20 22.04 19.85
N GLU A 247 -65.90 22.03 19.54
CA GLU A 247 -64.96 23.04 20.09
C GLU A 247 -64.35 23.89 18.97
N ASN A 248 -64.62 25.18 19.05
CA ASN A 248 -64.20 26.19 18.08
C ASN A 248 -62.68 26.27 18.02
N VAL A 249 -62.14 26.06 16.82
CA VAL A 249 -60.73 26.23 16.49
C VAL A 249 -60.49 27.68 16.09
N ALA A 250 -60.33 28.53 17.10
CA ALA A 250 -59.63 29.81 17.02
C ALA A 250 -59.14 30.10 18.46
N ASP A 251 -57.83 30.15 18.65
CA ASP A 251 -57.10 30.35 19.93
C ASP A 251 -56.50 29.12 20.63
N GLN A 252 -55.87 28.21 19.86
CA GLN A 252 -54.77 27.39 20.39
C GLN A 252 -53.56 27.44 19.46
N VAL A 253 -52.91 28.61 19.42
CA VAL A 253 -51.45 28.64 19.24
C VAL A 253 -50.90 28.21 20.59
N ASP A 254 -50.47 26.96 20.67
CA ASP A 254 -49.83 26.39 21.84
C ASP A 254 -48.51 27.15 22.13
N THR A 255 -48.63 28.18 22.95
CA THR A 255 -47.55 28.88 23.67
C THR A 255 -47.51 28.37 25.12
N GLY A 256 -47.88 27.10 25.32
CA GLY A 256 -48.24 26.51 26.60
C GLY A 256 -47.21 25.60 27.23
N GLU A 257 -45.99 26.10 27.47
CA GLU A 257 -45.24 25.72 28.68
C GLU A 257 -44.52 26.97 29.21
N THR A 258 -45.23 27.71 30.06
CA THR A 258 -44.76 28.92 30.75
C THR A 258 -43.90 28.63 31.97
N GLU A 259 -43.97 27.41 32.52
CA GLU A 259 -43.12 26.94 33.60
C GLU A 259 -42.20 25.83 33.11
N VAL A 260 -40.89 26.05 33.14
CA VAL A 260 -39.89 25.01 32.82
C VAL A 260 -39.08 24.75 34.09
N ASN A 261 -39.15 23.53 34.63
CA ASN A 261 -38.47 23.11 35.87
C ASN A 261 -38.67 24.07 37.07
N GLY A 262 -39.87 24.66 37.20
CA GLY A 262 -40.23 25.58 38.30
C GLY A 262 -39.90 27.06 38.06
N PHE A 263 -39.48 27.45 36.86
CA PHE A 263 -39.26 28.86 36.48
C PHE A 263 -40.36 29.39 35.55
N ASP A 264 -41.03 30.47 35.95
CA ASP A 264 -41.97 31.20 35.09
C ASP A 264 -41.22 32.26 34.25
N PHE A 265 -40.99 31.94 32.98
CA PHE A 265 -40.24 32.80 32.05
C PHE A 265 -41.01 34.06 31.63
N LYS A 266 -42.33 34.08 31.79
CA LYS A 266 -43.16 35.26 31.48
C LYS A 266 -42.97 36.33 32.56
N ILE A 267 -42.90 35.93 33.82
CA ILE A 267 -42.60 36.83 34.95
C ILE A 267 -41.14 37.29 34.90
N LEU A 268 -40.20 36.39 34.56
CA LEU A 268 -38.78 36.73 34.50
C LEU A 268 -38.47 37.73 33.38
N LYS A 269 -39.05 37.56 32.18
CA LYS A 269 -38.89 38.50 31.06
C LYS A 269 -39.53 39.86 31.32
N SER A 270 -40.67 39.89 32.02
CA SER A 270 -41.32 41.16 32.38
C SER A 270 -40.58 41.92 33.49
N ARG A 271 -39.87 41.23 34.40
CA ARG A 271 -39.06 41.85 35.45
C ARG A 271 -37.66 42.27 35.01
N TYR A 272 -37.05 41.53 34.08
CA TYR A 272 -35.68 41.78 33.60
C TYR A 272 -35.62 41.83 32.06
N PRO A 273 -36.14 42.91 31.44
CA PRO A 273 -36.19 43.02 29.97
C PRO A 273 -34.81 43.07 29.30
N GLU A 274 -33.79 43.61 29.98
CA GLU A 274 -32.41 43.66 29.44
C GLU A 274 -31.74 42.27 29.34
N LEU A 275 -32.20 41.29 30.11
CA LEU A 275 -31.69 39.91 30.11
C LEU A 275 -32.56 38.96 29.28
N SER A 276 -33.47 39.50 28.46
CA SER A 276 -34.45 38.72 27.69
C SER A 276 -33.81 37.65 26.78
N GLN A 277 -32.72 37.97 26.11
CA GLN A 277 -31.96 37.01 25.30
C GLN A 277 -31.35 35.90 26.16
N SER A 278 -30.68 36.25 27.27
CA SER A 278 -30.06 35.28 28.19
C SER A 278 -31.09 34.40 28.92
N LEU A 279 -32.28 34.95 29.22
CA LEU A 279 -33.40 34.21 29.78
C LEU A 279 -33.98 33.23 28.77
N GLU A 280 -34.00 33.57 27.48
CA GLU A 280 -34.38 32.62 26.44
C GLU A 280 -33.33 31.52 26.26
N THR A 281 -32.05 31.86 26.30
CA THR A 281 -30.96 30.87 26.31
C THR A 281 -31.06 29.94 27.52
N LEU A 282 -31.39 30.46 28.69
CA LEU A 282 -31.59 29.67 29.91
C LEU A 282 -32.82 28.76 29.81
N ARG A 283 -33.93 29.26 29.25
CA ARG A 283 -35.14 28.49 28.99
C ARG A 283 -34.85 27.31 28.07
N LEU A 284 -34.12 27.57 26.98
CA LEU A 284 -33.69 26.54 26.03
C LEU A 284 -32.81 25.48 26.71
N ARG A 285 -31.84 25.87 27.55
CA ARG A 285 -31.03 24.91 28.35
C ARG A 285 -31.83 24.10 29.36
N LEU A 286 -32.95 24.62 29.86
CA LEU A 286 -33.80 23.87 30.78
C LEU A 286 -34.70 22.89 30.03
N LEU A 287 -35.10 23.23 28.81
CA LEU A 287 -35.77 22.30 27.89
C LEU A 287 -34.81 21.20 27.41
N GLU A 288 -33.53 21.49 27.20
CA GLU A 288 -32.49 20.48 26.90
C GLU A 288 -32.34 19.42 28.02
N LYS A 289 -32.74 19.75 29.26
CA LYS A 289 -32.69 18.85 30.42
C LYS A 289 -34.00 18.09 30.67
N SER A 290 -35.02 18.22 29.81
CA SER A 290 -36.27 17.48 29.99
C SER A 290 -36.03 15.97 29.85
N HIS A 291 -36.58 15.18 30.79
CA HIS A 291 -36.36 13.73 30.86
C HIS A 291 -37.05 12.91 29.75
N GLU A 292 -37.79 13.57 28.85
CA GLU A 292 -38.59 12.97 27.79
C GLU A 292 -38.22 13.54 26.41
N ILE A 293 -38.15 12.66 25.39
CA ILE A 293 -38.04 13.08 23.98
C ILE A 293 -39.43 13.52 23.53
N ALA A 294 -39.59 14.81 23.25
CA ALA A 294 -40.86 15.35 22.77
C ALA A 294 -41.18 14.84 21.35
N PRO A 295 -42.42 14.43 21.05
CA PRO A 295 -42.81 14.02 19.70
C PRO A 295 -42.84 15.23 18.76
N LEU A 296 -41.99 15.21 17.73
CA LEU A 296 -41.93 16.25 16.69
C LEU A 296 -42.91 15.95 15.53
N LYS A 297 -43.45 17.02 14.93
CA LYS A 297 -44.37 16.95 13.79
C LYS A 297 -43.59 16.75 12.48
N ALA A 298 -44.25 16.16 11.47
CA ALA A 298 -43.60 15.80 10.19
C ALA A 298 -42.91 16.98 9.46
N TRP A 299 -43.48 18.19 9.54
CA TRP A 299 -42.92 19.38 8.87
C TRP A 299 -41.71 19.97 9.62
N GLU A 300 -41.55 19.68 10.92
CA GLU A 300 -40.44 20.17 11.74
C GLU A 300 -39.13 19.42 11.43
N PHE A 301 -39.20 18.25 10.78
CA PHE A 301 -38.01 17.50 10.37
C PHE A 301 -37.35 18.04 9.10
N GLN A 302 -38.07 18.82 8.29
CA GLN A 302 -37.63 19.13 6.93
C GLN A 302 -36.25 19.79 6.89
N GLU A 303 -36.04 20.88 7.63
CA GLU A 303 -34.81 21.68 7.52
C GLU A 303 -33.77 21.42 8.63
N LEU A 304 -33.91 20.33 9.41
CA LEU A 304 -33.04 20.10 10.59
C LEU A 304 -31.55 20.03 10.24
N GLY A 305 -31.18 19.37 9.13
CA GLY A 305 -29.78 19.31 8.67
C GLY A 305 -29.23 20.69 8.30
N LEU A 306 -30.02 21.49 7.57
CA LEU A 306 -29.67 22.87 7.20
C LEU A 306 -29.47 23.76 8.44
N GLN A 307 -30.35 23.62 9.43
CA GLN A 307 -30.31 24.38 10.68
C GLN A 307 -29.08 24.02 11.51
N ALA A 308 -28.77 22.73 11.63
CA ALA A 308 -27.55 22.25 12.28
C ALA A 308 -26.29 22.79 11.58
N ALA A 309 -26.24 22.70 10.25
CA ALA A 309 -25.11 23.18 9.46
C ALA A 309 -24.90 24.69 9.64
N HIS A 310 -25.97 25.48 9.63
CA HIS A 310 -25.88 26.94 9.83
C HIS A 310 -25.33 27.30 11.23
N GLN A 311 -25.80 26.63 12.28
CA GLN A 311 -25.31 26.85 13.65
C GLN A 311 -23.82 26.52 13.78
N ILE A 312 -23.38 25.43 13.14
CA ILE A 312 -21.98 25.00 13.15
C ILE A 312 -21.11 25.99 12.36
N ALA A 313 -21.51 26.35 11.14
CA ALA A 313 -20.73 27.22 10.26
C ALA A 313 -20.53 28.64 10.84
N ALA A 314 -21.47 29.11 11.66
CA ALA A 314 -21.34 30.37 12.38
C ALA A 314 -20.14 30.37 13.37
N THR A 315 -19.65 29.19 13.77
CA THR A 315 -18.49 29.03 14.64
C THR A 315 -17.25 28.67 13.80
N GLN A 316 -16.30 29.59 13.66
CA GLN A 316 -15.07 29.39 12.85
C GLN A 316 -13.84 29.04 13.71
N SER A 317 -14.02 28.29 14.79
CA SER A 317 -12.97 27.93 15.75
C SER A 317 -12.89 26.41 15.96
N ASP A 318 -11.85 25.94 16.66
CA ASP A 318 -11.73 24.52 17.04
C ASP A 318 -12.99 24.01 17.82
N GLU A 319 -13.75 24.92 18.45
CA GLU A 319 -15.03 24.60 19.12
C GLU A 319 -16.10 24.08 18.14
N ALA A 320 -16.03 24.48 16.87
CA ALA A 320 -16.97 24.02 15.83
C ALA A 320 -16.96 22.48 15.70
N LEU A 321 -15.78 21.86 15.77
CA LEU A 321 -15.65 20.40 15.72
C LEU A 321 -16.34 19.72 16.92
N HIS A 322 -16.23 20.32 18.10
CA HIS A 322 -16.92 19.85 19.31
C HIS A 322 -18.43 20.04 19.22
N ILE A 323 -18.91 21.11 18.58
CA ILE A 323 -20.33 21.32 18.31
C ILE A 323 -20.84 20.26 17.31
N ILE A 324 -20.12 19.98 16.22
CA ILE A 324 -20.46 18.89 15.29
C ILE A 324 -20.57 17.57 16.04
N GLN A 325 -19.55 17.23 16.84
CA GLN A 325 -19.55 16.02 17.64
C GLN A 325 -20.77 15.95 18.57
N TYR A 326 -21.02 17.01 19.33
CA TYR A 326 -22.12 17.04 20.29
C TYR A 326 -23.49 16.93 19.62
N THR A 327 -23.69 17.65 18.51
CA THR A 327 -24.93 17.65 17.71
C THR A 327 -25.18 16.29 17.08
N ALA A 328 -24.20 15.72 16.38
CA ALA A 328 -24.37 14.43 15.71
C ALA A 328 -24.56 13.28 16.72
N GLN A 329 -23.79 13.27 17.81
CA GLN A 329 -23.81 12.19 18.79
C GLN A 329 -25.00 12.19 19.76
N ASN A 330 -25.70 13.32 19.91
CA ASN A 330 -26.88 13.48 20.77
C ASN A 330 -28.09 14.02 20.00
N PHE A 331 -28.14 13.77 18.69
CA PHE A 331 -29.09 14.37 17.77
C PHE A 331 -30.56 14.29 18.23
N PRO A 332 -31.07 13.16 18.76
CA PRO A 332 -32.47 13.07 19.20
C PRO A 332 -32.87 14.10 20.27
N VAL A 333 -31.94 14.50 21.13
CA VAL A 333 -32.18 15.53 22.17
C VAL A 333 -31.99 16.94 21.59
N GLN A 334 -31.08 17.10 20.64
CA GLN A 334 -30.74 18.39 20.04
C GLN A 334 -31.77 18.87 19.01
N ALA A 335 -32.52 17.97 18.38
CA ALA A 335 -33.46 18.29 17.30
C ALA A 335 -34.43 19.44 17.65
N LYS A 336 -34.95 19.49 18.89
CA LYS A 336 -35.88 20.55 19.32
C LYS A 336 -35.21 21.94 19.39
N SER A 337 -33.95 22.00 19.80
CA SER A 337 -33.21 23.27 19.85
C SER A 337 -32.93 23.82 18.44
N LEU A 338 -32.68 22.93 17.48
CA LEU A 338 -32.33 23.30 16.11
C LEU A 338 -33.49 23.98 15.35
N ILE A 339 -34.75 23.59 15.63
CA ILE A 339 -35.96 24.11 14.96
C ILE A 339 -36.04 25.65 15.00
N HIS A 340 -35.55 26.27 16.07
CA HIS A 340 -35.62 27.72 16.25
C HIS A 340 -34.55 28.50 15.47
N THR A 341 -33.63 27.82 14.80
CA THR A 341 -32.57 28.44 14.02
C THR A 341 -33.09 28.81 12.62
N ALA A 342 -33.07 30.09 12.29
CA ALA A 342 -33.37 30.56 10.94
C ALA A 342 -32.13 30.39 10.04
N VAL A 343 -32.32 29.95 8.79
CA VAL A 343 -31.23 29.73 7.82
C VAL A 343 -31.35 30.75 6.69
N ASP A 344 -30.25 31.43 6.39
CA ASP A 344 -30.18 32.44 5.32
C ASP A 344 -30.28 31.82 3.91
N ASP A 345 -30.92 32.54 2.98
CA ASP A 345 -31.07 32.10 1.58
C ASP A 345 -29.73 32.05 0.82
N SER A 346 -28.74 32.89 1.19
CA SER A 346 -27.39 32.84 0.63
C SER A 346 -26.68 31.53 0.98
N PHE A 347 -26.82 31.09 2.24
CA PHE A 347 -26.29 29.82 2.73
C PHE A 347 -26.90 28.62 1.99
N LYS A 348 -28.23 28.60 1.81
CA LYS A 348 -28.91 27.53 1.05
C LYS A 348 -28.41 27.45 -0.41
N LYS A 349 -28.22 28.60 -1.08
CA LYS A 349 -27.71 28.65 -2.45
C LYS A 349 -26.26 28.18 -2.57
N GLU A 350 -25.40 28.59 -1.62
CA GLU A 350 -24.01 28.15 -1.59
C GLU A 350 -23.91 26.63 -1.35
N MET A 351 -24.67 26.12 -0.38
CA MET A 351 -24.66 24.69 -0.07
C MET A 351 -25.14 23.85 -1.25
N LYS A 352 -26.21 24.26 -1.93
CA LYS A 352 -26.69 23.59 -3.14
C LYS A 352 -25.63 23.57 -4.24
N HIS A 353 -24.95 24.69 -4.49
CA HIS A 353 -23.85 24.78 -5.46
C HIS A 353 -22.71 23.81 -5.10
N ASN A 354 -22.30 23.78 -3.83
CA ASN A 354 -21.24 22.89 -3.36
C ASN A 354 -21.64 21.41 -3.49
N ILE A 355 -22.88 21.04 -3.16
CA ILE A 355 -23.42 19.68 -3.34
C ILE A 355 -23.40 19.26 -4.82
N ASP A 356 -23.84 20.14 -5.72
CA ASP A 356 -23.85 19.85 -7.17
C ASP A 356 -22.43 19.64 -7.73
N VAL A 357 -21.47 20.48 -7.28
CA VAL A 357 -20.05 20.37 -7.69
C VAL A 357 -19.40 19.10 -7.15
N LEU A 358 -19.67 18.73 -5.89
CA LEU A 358 -19.18 17.50 -5.28
C LEU A 358 -19.78 16.26 -5.93
N GLY A 359 -21.08 16.29 -6.26
CA GLY A 359 -21.77 15.21 -6.97
C GLY A 359 -21.22 14.97 -8.36
N ARG A 360 -20.99 16.03 -9.14
CA ARG A 360 -20.48 15.91 -10.52
C ARG A 360 -19.04 15.39 -10.61
N ASN A 361 -18.18 15.81 -9.68
CA ASN A 361 -16.74 15.53 -9.76
C ASN A 361 -16.30 14.33 -8.93
N LEU A 362 -16.91 14.12 -7.76
CA LEU A 362 -16.50 13.10 -6.78
C LEU A 362 -17.60 12.08 -6.48
N ASN A 363 -18.77 12.17 -7.12
CA ASN A 363 -19.95 11.33 -6.85
C ASN A 363 -20.38 11.34 -5.37
N LEU A 364 -20.12 12.43 -4.63
CA LEU A 364 -20.55 12.59 -3.24
C LEU A 364 -21.89 13.31 -3.19
N GLN A 365 -22.89 12.70 -2.55
CA GLN A 365 -24.19 13.33 -2.33
C GLN A 365 -24.58 13.22 -0.85
N PRO A 366 -25.27 14.21 -0.26
CA PRO A 366 -25.77 14.06 1.11
C PRO A 366 -26.79 12.90 1.16
N PRO A 367 -26.75 12.01 2.17
CA PRO A 367 -26.10 12.16 3.48
C PRO A 367 -24.67 11.57 3.60
N ASP A 368 -24.03 11.23 2.48
CA ASP A 368 -22.70 10.62 2.46
C ASP A 368 -21.68 11.51 3.18
N ALA A 369 -20.76 10.88 3.92
CA ALA A 369 -19.68 11.56 4.60
C ALA A 369 -18.33 11.03 4.13
N ALA A 370 -17.41 11.93 3.85
CA ALA A 370 -16.10 11.62 3.30
C ALA A 370 -15.01 12.39 4.03
N LEU A 371 -13.86 11.74 4.18
CA LEU A 371 -12.63 12.33 4.69
C LEU A 371 -11.56 12.25 3.61
N PHE A 372 -10.92 13.37 3.33
CA PHE A 372 -9.79 13.44 2.43
C PHE A 372 -8.54 13.87 3.19
N ILE A 373 -7.46 13.11 3.04
CA ILE A 373 -6.15 13.41 3.64
C ILE A 373 -5.14 13.57 2.53
N ASN A 374 -4.66 14.80 2.30
CA ASN A 374 -3.80 15.15 1.16
C ASN A 374 -4.36 14.65 -0.19
N GLY A 375 -5.68 14.64 -0.33
CA GLY A 375 -6.42 14.11 -1.50
C GLY A 375 -6.77 12.62 -1.46
N LEU A 376 -6.27 11.83 -0.50
CA LEU A 376 -6.64 10.42 -0.34
C LEU A 376 -8.06 10.30 0.19
N PHE A 377 -8.92 9.57 -0.51
CA PHE A 377 -10.33 9.38 -0.12
C PHE A 377 -10.49 8.30 0.95
N PHE A 378 -11.24 8.63 2.00
CA PHE A 378 -11.73 7.72 3.02
C PHE A 378 -13.24 7.91 3.16
N ASP A 379 -13.98 6.82 3.00
CA ASP A 379 -15.38 6.79 3.37
C ASP A 379 -15.50 6.79 4.91
N ALA A 380 -16.33 7.70 5.44
CA ALA A 380 -16.46 7.90 6.87
C ALA A 380 -17.13 6.72 7.59
N GLU A 381 -17.96 5.93 6.91
CA GLU A 381 -18.64 4.79 7.53
C GLU A 381 -17.69 3.60 7.69
N THR A 382 -16.90 3.30 6.67
CA THR A 382 -15.94 2.19 6.62
C THR A 382 -14.54 2.52 7.16
N ILE A 383 -14.29 3.76 7.57
CA ILE A 383 -12.96 4.15 8.08
C ILE A 383 -12.53 3.31 9.29
N ASP A 384 -11.34 2.72 9.18
CA ASP A 384 -10.66 2.01 10.26
C ASP A 384 -9.48 2.83 10.78
N MET A 385 -9.28 2.83 12.09
CA MET A 385 -8.26 3.64 12.76
C MET A 385 -6.85 3.12 12.50
N GLU A 386 -6.67 1.81 12.34
CA GLU A 386 -5.35 1.24 12.08
C GLU A 386 -4.89 1.59 10.67
N ASN A 387 -5.75 1.33 9.67
CA ASN A 387 -5.51 1.75 8.28
C ASN A 387 -5.29 3.26 8.15
N LEU A 388 -6.02 4.06 8.93
CA LEU A 388 -5.82 5.51 9.00
C LEU A 388 -4.44 5.86 9.58
N LEU A 389 -4.03 5.22 10.68
CA LEU A 389 -2.72 5.42 11.30
C LEU A 389 -1.58 5.07 10.35
N GLU A 390 -1.62 3.93 9.68
CA GLU A 390 -0.62 3.52 8.70
C GLU A 390 -0.51 4.53 7.53
N THR A 391 -1.67 4.99 7.02
CA THR A 391 -1.69 6.01 5.97
C THR A 391 -1.07 7.31 6.46
N LEU A 392 -1.38 7.74 7.69
CA LEU A 392 -0.80 8.93 8.29
C LEU A 392 0.72 8.83 8.49
N LYS A 393 1.24 7.66 8.88
CA LYS A 393 2.69 7.39 9.00
C LYS A 393 3.38 7.55 7.64
N SER A 394 2.84 6.91 6.60
CA SER A 394 3.38 6.98 5.23
C SER A 394 3.35 8.41 4.66
N GLU A 395 2.24 9.12 4.85
CA GLU A 395 2.09 10.53 4.45
C GLU A 395 3.02 11.46 5.25
N MET A 396 3.20 11.21 6.54
CA MET A 396 4.12 11.99 7.38
C MET A 396 5.56 11.86 6.89
N ARG A 397 6.02 10.63 6.60
CA ARG A 397 7.37 10.38 6.05
C ARG A 397 7.60 11.19 4.78
N SER A 398 6.59 11.24 3.93
CA SER A 398 6.63 12.02 2.70
C SER A 398 6.67 13.53 2.95
N LEU A 399 5.85 14.04 3.86
CA LEU A 399 5.77 15.44 4.24
C LEU A 399 7.09 15.94 4.87
N ASP A 400 7.64 15.18 5.80
CA ASP A 400 8.89 15.50 6.48
C ASP A 400 10.07 15.42 5.50
N GLY A 401 10.07 14.41 4.63
CA GLY A 401 11.02 14.29 3.53
C GLY A 401 11.02 15.51 2.60
N LEU A 402 9.86 15.99 2.16
CA LEU A 402 9.74 17.19 1.34
C LEU A 402 10.22 18.45 2.07
N HIS A 403 9.85 18.58 3.35
CA HIS A 403 10.28 19.69 4.18
C HIS A 403 11.81 19.71 4.36
N SER A 404 12.45 18.54 4.51
CA SER A 404 13.91 18.41 4.64
C SER A 404 14.68 18.87 3.39
N ILE A 405 14.06 18.77 2.21
CA ILE A 405 14.63 19.20 0.92
C ILE A 405 14.40 20.70 0.68
N GLY A 406 13.57 21.36 1.49
CA GLY A 406 13.23 22.77 1.35
C GLY A 406 11.96 23.03 0.55
N VAL A 407 11.16 22.00 0.24
CA VAL A 407 9.82 22.19 -0.36
C VAL A 407 8.82 22.44 0.74
N LYS A 408 8.20 23.63 0.74
CA LYS A 408 7.31 24.07 1.83
C LYS A 408 5.99 24.66 1.30
N GLY A 409 5.00 24.71 2.18
CA GLY A 409 3.74 25.41 1.92
C GLY A 409 2.93 24.83 0.75
N LYS A 410 2.43 25.72 -0.12
CA LYS A 410 1.56 25.36 -1.24
C LYS A 410 2.23 24.40 -2.24
N SER A 411 3.52 24.55 -2.50
CA SER A 411 4.25 23.66 -3.41
C SER A 411 4.30 22.23 -2.88
N ALA A 412 4.47 22.06 -1.56
CA ALA A 412 4.42 20.74 -0.92
C ALA A 412 3.02 20.13 -1.05
N LYS A 413 1.97 20.90 -0.76
CA LYS A 413 0.56 20.47 -0.92
C LYS A 413 0.27 19.97 -2.35
N SER A 414 0.63 20.76 -3.36
CA SER A 414 0.40 20.40 -4.76
C SER A 414 1.16 19.13 -5.18
N LEU A 415 2.42 18.97 -4.74
CA LEU A 415 3.22 17.80 -5.06
C LEU A 415 2.74 16.52 -4.36
N ILE A 416 2.26 16.64 -3.12
CA ILE A 416 1.76 15.48 -2.37
C ILE A 416 0.43 15.00 -2.96
N ALA A 417 -0.43 15.91 -3.41
CA ALA A 417 -1.72 15.59 -4.00
C ALA A 417 -1.62 14.90 -5.38
N LEU A 418 -0.43 14.78 -5.98
CA LEU A 418 -0.25 14.11 -7.26
C LEU A 418 -0.44 12.60 -7.14
N ASP A 419 -1.24 12.06 -8.04
CA ASP A 419 -1.30 10.64 -8.30
C ASP A 419 -0.25 10.26 -9.36
N LEU A 420 0.80 9.56 -8.93
CA LEU A 420 1.94 9.16 -9.75
C LEU A 420 1.87 7.70 -10.25
N GLN A 421 0.84 6.93 -9.88
CA GLN A 421 0.75 5.49 -10.20
C GLN A 421 -0.36 5.16 -11.21
N SER A 422 -1.40 6.00 -11.37
CA SER A 422 -2.54 5.73 -12.27
C SER A 422 -2.27 5.65 -13.78
N SER A 423 -1.03 5.83 -14.23
CA SER A 423 -0.68 5.90 -15.65
C SER A 423 0.31 4.83 -16.10
N ALA A 424 0.21 3.62 -15.56
CA ALA A 424 0.83 2.45 -16.19
C ALA A 424 0.04 2.08 -17.45
N LYS A 425 0.19 2.86 -18.53
CA LYS A 425 -0.12 2.33 -19.86
C LYS A 425 0.80 1.13 -20.06
N GLU A 426 0.24 -0.01 -20.42
CA GLU A 426 1.03 -1.19 -20.71
C GLU A 426 1.97 -0.89 -21.87
N PHE A 427 3.25 -1.22 -21.70
CA PHE A 427 4.26 -0.96 -22.72
C PHE A 427 4.13 -2.01 -23.82
N ALA A 428 4.13 -1.54 -25.07
CA ALA A 428 4.03 -2.40 -26.24
C ALA A 428 5.41 -2.52 -26.92
N ILE A 429 5.66 -3.64 -27.58
CA ILE A 429 6.79 -3.82 -28.49
C ILE A 429 6.40 -3.47 -29.92
N ASP A 430 7.31 -2.88 -30.67
CA ASP A 430 7.14 -2.76 -32.13
C ASP A 430 7.18 -4.15 -32.78
N PHE A 431 6.01 -4.63 -33.20
CA PHE A 431 5.80 -5.95 -33.81
C PHE A 431 5.94 -5.94 -35.33
N ARG A 432 6.38 -4.85 -35.97
CA ARG A 432 6.64 -4.81 -37.42
C ARG A 432 7.96 -5.50 -37.74
N ASP A 433 7.98 -6.82 -37.57
CA ASP A 433 9.14 -7.66 -37.82
C ASP A 433 8.83 -8.76 -38.85
N SER A 434 9.83 -9.07 -39.66
CA SER A 434 9.85 -10.16 -40.64
C SER A 434 9.90 -11.56 -40.02
N SER A 435 10.20 -11.67 -38.72
CA SER A 435 10.14 -12.91 -37.96
C SER A 435 8.70 -13.42 -37.75
N ILE A 436 7.70 -12.55 -37.84
CA ILE A 436 6.29 -12.89 -37.60
C ILE A 436 5.65 -13.44 -38.87
N VAL A 437 5.18 -14.68 -38.80
CA VAL A 437 4.41 -15.31 -39.88
C VAL A 437 2.94 -15.02 -39.65
N TRP A 438 2.37 -14.13 -40.47
CA TRP A 438 0.94 -13.77 -40.43
C TRP A 438 0.08 -14.87 -41.08
N ILE A 439 -0.91 -15.36 -40.32
CA ILE A 439 -1.80 -16.45 -40.74
C ILE A 439 -2.99 -15.94 -41.56
N ASN A 440 -3.52 -14.77 -41.20
CA ASN A 440 -4.62 -14.11 -41.88
C ASN A 440 -4.33 -12.61 -42.06
N ASP A 441 -5.04 -11.99 -43.00
CA ASP A 441 -5.07 -10.55 -43.23
C ASP A 441 -6.52 -10.08 -43.42
N ILE A 442 -7.01 -9.28 -42.48
CA ILE A 442 -8.42 -8.87 -42.43
C ILE A 442 -8.76 -7.94 -43.60
N GLU A 443 -7.79 -7.21 -44.13
CA GLU A 443 -8.01 -6.25 -45.21
C GLU A 443 -8.08 -6.93 -46.57
N HIS A 444 -7.22 -7.90 -46.82
CA HIS A 444 -7.04 -8.51 -48.14
C HIS A 444 -7.77 -9.85 -48.32
N ASP A 445 -7.99 -10.63 -47.25
CA ASP A 445 -8.54 -11.98 -47.39
C ASP A 445 -10.02 -11.99 -47.83
N SER A 446 -10.36 -12.96 -48.68
CA SER A 446 -11.70 -13.10 -49.27
C SER A 446 -12.81 -13.34 -48.23
N GLN A 447 -12.47 -13.94 -47.09
CA GLN A 447 -13.37 -14.26 -45.98
C GLN A 447 -13.99 -13.01 -45.33
N TYR A 448 -13.26 -11.89 -45.30
CA TYR A 448 -13.68 -10.65 -44.64
C TYR A 448 -14.31 -9.63 -45.60
N ARG A 449 -14.51 -9.99 -46.87
CA ARG A 449 -15.04 -9.08 -47.91
C ARG A 449 -16.42 -8.48 -47.58
N ARG A 450 -17.21 -9.16 -46.75
CA ARG A 450 -18.55 -8.69 -46.32
C ARG A 450 -18.50 -7.55 -45.29
N TRP A 451 -17.35 -7.32 -44.65
CA TRP A 451 -17.20 -6.34 -43.60
C TRP A 451 -16.96 -4.93 -44.17
N SER A 452 -17.42 -3.91 -43.44
CA SER A 452 -17.18 -2.51 -43.78
C SER A 452 -15.72 -2.13 -43.54
N SER A 453 -15.11 -1.37 -44.44
CA SER A 453 -13.74 -0.85 -44.28
C SER A 453 -13.66 0.47 -43.52
N SER A 454 -14.80 1.04 -43.10
CA SER A 454 -14.82 2.32 -42.40
C SER A 454 -14.57 2.16 -40.90
N VAL A 455 -13.64 2.95 -40.38
CA VAL A 455 -13.26 3.00 -38.96
C VAL A 455 -14.39 3.62 -38.12
N MET A 456 -15.31 4.38 -38.72
CA MET A 456 -16.50 4.93 -38.06
C MET A 456 -17.43 3.86 -37.47
N GLU A 457 -17.33 2.60 -37.92
CA GLU A 457 -18.04 1.47 -37.33
C GLU A 457 -17.62 1.23 -35.85
N LEU A 458 -16.45 1.72 -35.42
CA LEU A 458 -16.01 1.72 -34.02
C LEU A 458 -16.85 2.63 -33.11
N LEU A 459 -17.62 3.58 -33.66
CA LEU A 459 -18.46 4.48 -32.86
C LEU A 459 -19.90 3.98 -32.71
N ARG A 460 -20.31 2.95 -33.47
CA ARG A 460 -21.68 2.43 -33.35
C ARG A 460 -21.92 1.78 -31.98
N PRO A 461 -23.08 1.97 -31.34
CA PRO A 461 -23.37 1.28 -30.09
C PRO A 461 -23.47 -0.23 -30.32
N THR A 462 -22.81 -1.02 -29.47
CA THR A 462 -22.84 -2.49 -29.45
C THR A 462 -23.05 -2.97 -28.02
N PHE A 463 -23.54 -4.20 -27.84
CA PHE A 463 -23.58 -4.80 -26.50
C PHE A 463 -22.16 -4.95 -25.94
N PRO A 464 -21.94 -4.68 -24.64
CA PRO A 464 -20.65 -4.91 -23.99
C PRO A 464 -20.17 -6.36 -24.20
N GLY A 465 -18.89 -6.54 -24.51
CA GLY A 465 -18.28 -7.85 -24.79
C GLY A 465 -18.40 -8.35 -26.23
N MET A 466 -19.16 -7.67 -27.10
CA MET A 466 -19.24 -8.04 -28.52
C MET A 466 -18.12 -7.39 -29.34
N LEU A 467 -17.34 -8.20 -30.04
CA LEU A 467 -16.34 -7.73 -31.00
C LEU A 467 -16.98 -7.13 -32.26
N ARG A 468 -16.38 -6.07 -32.79
CA ARG A 468 -16.87 -5.36 -33.98
C ARG A 468 -16.20 -5.91 -35.23
N ASN A 469 -17.02 -6.23 -36.23
CA ASN A 469 -16.54 -6.75 -37.50
C ASN A 469 -16.19 -5.60 -38.46
N ILE A 470 -14.92 -5.25 -38.51
CA ILE A 470 -14.39 -4.16 -39.35
C ILE A 470 -13.29 -4.74 -40.23
N ARG A 471 -13.33 -4.41 -41.52
CA ARG A 471 -12.36 -4.88 -42.52
C ARG A 471 -11.05 -4.09 -42.46
N LYS A 472 -10.42 -4.07 -41.30
CA LYS A 472 -9.20 -3.34 -40.97
C LYS A 472 -8.40 -4.10 -39.92
N ASN A 473 -7.07 -4.03 -40.00
CA ASN A 473 -6.17 -4.75 -39.07
C ASN A 473 -6.04 -4.02 -37.70
N LEU A 474 -7.14 -3.99 -36.94
CA LEU A 474 -7.24 -3.27 -35.66
C LEU A 474 -6.57 -3.99 -34.48
N PHE A 475 -6.74 -5.31 -34.41
CA PHE A 475 -6.24 -6.13 -33.31
C PHE A 475 -5.30 -7.19 -33.88
N ASN A 476 -4.03 -7.10 -33.53
CA ASN A 476 -2.97 -7.98 -34.00
C ASN A 476 -2.49 -8.86 -32.83
N LEU A 477 -2.78 -10.15 -32.89
CA LEU A 477 -2.39 -11.16 -31.90
C LEU A 477 -1.14 -11.89 -32.41
N VAL A 478 0.01 -11.70 -31.75
CA VAL A 478 1.25 -12.40 -32.07
C VAL A 478 1.55 -13.44 -30.99
N LEU A 479 1.68 -14.70 -31.37
CA LEU A 479 2.00 -15.80 -30.48
C LEU A 479 3.47 -16.20 -30.63
N VAL A 480 4.20 -16.15 -29.53
CA VAL A 480 5.58 -16.63 -29.42
C VAL A 480 5.53 -17.99 -28.74
N VAL A 481 5.86 -19.03 -29.49
CA VAL A 481 5.58 -20.41 -29.10
C VAL A 481 6.78 -21.30 -29.39
N ASP A 482 7.12 -22.15 -28.42
CA ASP A 482 7.98 -23.30 -28.68
C ASP A 482 7.10 -24.47 -29.17
N PRO A 483 7.24 -24.91 -30.43
CA PRO A 483 6.44 -25.98 -31.00
C PRO A 483 6.74 -27.36 -30.41
N VAL A 484 7.85 -27.54 -29.69
CA VAL A 484 8.18 -28.83 -29.06
C VAL A 484 7.43 -29.02 -27.74
N THR A 485 7.18 -27.92 -27.02
CA THR A 485 6.58 -27.94 -25.68
C THR A 485 5.07 -28.23 -25.71
N SER A 486 4.57 -29.02 -24.77
CA SER A 486 3.16 -29.46 -24.72
C SER A 486 2.16 -28.36 -24.34
N SER A 487 2.57 -27.35 -23.56
CA SER A 487 1.72 -26.22 -23.14
C SER A 487 1.23 -25.36 -24.31
N ALA A 488 2.03 -25.27 -25.37
CA ALA A 488 1.72 -24.56 -26.60
C ALA A 488 0.50 -25.10 -27.36
N ARG A 489 0.22 -26.41 -27.23
CA ARG A 489 -0.75 -27.13 -28.08
C ARG A 489 -2.17 -26.61 -27.91
N GLY A 490 -2.58 -26.32 -26.68
CA GLY A 490 -3.91 -25.77 -26.37
C GLY A 490 -4.10 -24.38 -26.98
N ILE A 491 -3.11 -23.51 -26.79
CA ILE A 491 -3.14 -22.12 -27.27
C ILE A 491 -3.19 -22.07 -28.79
N LEU A 492 -2.38 -22.87 -29.49
CA LEU A 492 -2.38 -22.89 -30.96
C LEU A 492 -3.71 -23.40 -31.54
N LYS A 493 -4.35 -24.38 -30.87
CA LYS A 493 -5.68 -24.87 -31.26
C LYS A 493 -6.76 -23.80 -31.09
N LEU A 494 -6.71 -23.02 -30.00
CA LEU A 494 -7.62 -21.90 -29.78
C LEU A 494 -7.35 -20.76 -30.78
N ALA A 495 -6.09 -20.50 -31.09
CA ALA A 495 -5.71 -19.52 -32.11
C ALA A 495 -6.24 -19.90 -33.50
N GLU A 496 -6.19 -21.18 -33.86
CA GLU A 496 -6.81 -21.70 -35.09
C GLU A 496 -8.34 -21.46 -35.10
N SER A 497 -9.00 -21.67 -33.96
CA SER A 497 -10.44 -21.39 -33.77
C SER A 497 -10.81 -19.95 -34.13
N PHE A 498 -10.01 -18.95 -33.73
CA PHE A 498 -10.24 -17.54 -34.08
C PHE A 498 -10.25 -17.29 -35.60
N VAL A 499 -9.33 -17.93 -36.34
CA VAL A 499 -9.25 -17.78 -37.80
C VAL A 499 -10.41 -18.49 -38.49
N VAL A 500 -10.75 -19.71 -38.04
CA VAL A 500 -11.87 -20.50 -38.59
C VAL A 500 -13.21 -19.80 -38.39
N HIS A 501 -13.44 -19.21 -37.20
CA HIS A 501 -14.68 -18.50 -36.89
C HIS A 501 -14.73 -17.06 -37.40
N SER A 502 -13.73 -16.61 -38.18
CA SER A 502 -13.65 -15.25 -38.72
C SER A 502 -13.68 -14.17 -37.62
N ALA A 503 -13.00 -14.39 -36.50
CA ALA A 503 -12.86 -13.35 -35.48
C ALA A 503 -12.12 -12.12 -36.05
N PRO A 504 -12.43 -10.89 -35.60
CA PRO A 504 -11.77 -9.65 -36.07
C PRO A 504 -10.38 -9.47 -35.44
N VAL A 505 -9.56 -10.52 -35.47
CA VAL A 505 -8.20 -10.56 -34.92
C VAL A 505 -7.25 -11.10 -35.99
N ARG A 506 -6.13 -10.40 -36.20
CA ARG A 506 -5.07 -10.79 -37.10
C ARG A 506 -4.04 -11.62 -36.32
N LEU A 507 -3.90 -12.90 -36.65
CA LEU A 507 -3.03 -13.85 -35.97
C LEU A 507 -1.64 -13.91 -36.64
N GLY A 508 -0.60 -13.75 -35.85
CA GLY A 508 0.81 -13.96 -36.21
C GLY A 508 1.47 -14.99 -35.30
N ILE A 509 2.44 -15.74 -35.83
CA ILE A 509 3.18 -16.76 -35.07
C ILE A 509 4.68 -16.52 -35.20
N VAL A 510 5.39 -16.62 -34.07
CA VAL A 510 6.85 -16.62 -33.96
C VAL A 510 7.26 -17.89 -33.22
N LEU A 511 8.21 -18.62 -33.78
CA LEU A 511 8.74 -19.83 -33.16
C LEU A 511 9.96 -19.47 -32.28
N ASP A 512 9.93 -19.83 -30.99
CA ASP A 512 10.97 -19.52 -30.01
C ASP A 512 12.11 -20.57 -29.99
N PHE A 513 13.33 -20.12 -30.31
CA PHE A 513 14.51 -20.97 -30.44
C PHE A 513 15.38 -21.04 -29.16
N GLN A 514 15.21 -20.17 -28.16
CA GLN A 514 16.23 -19.97 -27.12
C GLN A 514 16.44 -21.15 -26.16
N LYS A 515 15.50 -22.10 -26.10
CA LYS A 515 15.48 -23.20 -25.10
C LYS A 515 15.82 -24.58 -25.66
N ALA A 516 16.11 -24.68 -26.94
CA ALA A 516 16.40 -25.97 -27.58
C ALA A 516 17.89 -26.33 -27.41
N GLU A 517 18.22 -27.09 -26.36
CA GLU A 517 19.56 -27.71 -26.20
C GLU A 517 19.49 -29.22 -26.47
N GLY A 518 20.49 -29.76 -27.17
CA GLY A 518 20.64 -31.21 -27.40
C GLY A 518 19.65 -31.79 -28.44
N GLU A 519 19.02 -32.92 -28.13
CA GLU A 519 18.08 -33.61 -29.06
C GLU A 519 16.81 -32.80 -29.38
N ARG A 520 16.48 -31.78 -28.58
CA ARG A 520 15.34 -30.89 -28.85
C ARG A 520 15.61 -29.91 -29.98
N ASP A 521 16.88 -29.54 -30.21
CA ASP A 521 17.31 -28.65 -31.29
C ASP A 521 17.02 -29.29 -32.66
N THR A 522 17.36 -30.57 -32.82
CA THR A 522 17.13 -31.29 -34.09
C THR A 522 15.65 -31.45 -34.41
N ILE A 523 14.81 -31.72 -33.40
CA ILE A 523 13.35 -31.82 -33.56
C ILE A 523 12.75 -30.45 -33.90
N TYR A 524 13.17 -29.40 -33.20
CA TYR A 524 12.72 -28.04 -33.46
C TYR A 524 13.07 -27.61 -34.89
N ASN A 525 14.31 -27.84 -35.33
CA ASN A 525 14.76 -27.48 -36.68
C ASN A 525 13.97 -28.23 -37.75
N ALA A 526 13.65 -29.50 -37.52
CA ALA A 526 12.78 -30.27 -38.39
C ALA A 526 11.36 -29.69 -38.48
N VAL A 527 10.78 -29.24 -37.36
CA VAL A 527 9.45 -28.58 -37.36
C VAL A 527 9.49 -27.24 -38.08
N LEU A 528 10.52 -26.42 -37.84
CA LEU A 528 10.69 -25.12 -38.48
C LEU A 528 10.79 -25.25 -40.00
N ARG A 529 11.67 -26.13 -40.50
CA ARG A 529 11.86 -26.38 -41.94
C ARG A 529 10.58 -26.90 -42.58
N ALA A 530 9.89 -27.83 -41.92
CA ALA A 530 8.60 -28.34 -42.37
C ALA A 530 7.52 -27.25 -42.43
N PHE A 531 7.44 -26.40 -41.41
CA PHE A 531 6.50 -25.29 -41.33
C PHE A 531 6.76 -24.24 -42.44
N ASN A 532 8.02 -23.86 -42.64
CA ASN A 532 8.42 -22.93 -43.70
C ASN A 532 8.10 -23.48 -45.10
N TYR A 533 8.34 -24.78 -45.32
CA TYR A 533 7.98 -25.46 -46.57
C TYR A 533 6.47 -25.37 -46.87
N VAL A 534 5.62 -25.71 -45.90
CA VAL A 534 4.16 -25.66 -46.07
C VAL A 534 3.68 -24.23 -46.30
N THR A 535 4.26 -23.27 -45.58
CA THR A 535 3.93 -21.84 -45.70
C THR A 535 4.21 -21.31 -47.11
N GLN A 536 5.36 -21.67 -47.72
CA GLN A 536 5.72 -21.20 -49.07
C GLN A 536 4.94 -21.89 -50.19
N LYS A 537 4.70 -23.20 -50.09
CA LYS A 537 4.10 -24.00 -51.18
C LYS A 537 2.58 -23.94 -51.21
N LYS A 538 1.95 -23.78 -50.05
CA LYS A 538 0.49 -23.77 -49.93
C LYS A 538 -0.03 -22.43 -49.42
N SER A 539 -0.19 -22.30 -48.11
CA SER A 539 -0.62 -21.07 -47.44
C SER A 539 -0.23 -21.10 -45.96
N PRO A 540 -0.09 -19.93 -45.31
CA PRO A 540 0.15 -19.84 -43.86
C PRO A 540 -0.94 -20.51 -43.01
N ARG A 541 -2.20 -20.47 -43.46
CA ARG A 541 -3.33 -21.11 -42.76
C ARG A 541 -3.20 -22.63 -42.73
N GLU A 542 -2.82 -23.24 -43.86
CA GLU A 542 -2.55 -24.68 -43.92
C GLU A 542 -1.30 -25.07 -43.13
N ALA A 543 -0.33 -24.16 -42.97
CA ALA A 543 0.83 -24.37 -42.12
C ALA A 543 0.45 -24.41 -40.62
N LEU A 544 -0.48 -23.57 -40.18
CA LEU A 544 -1.05 -23.65 -38.82
C LEU A 544 -1.82 -24.97 -38.62
N GLY A 545 -2.68 -25.34 -39.57
CA GLY A 545 -3.39 -26.62 -39.55
C GLY A 545 -2.45 -27.83 -39.53
N PHE A 546 -1.31 -27.75 -40.23
CA PHE A 546 -0.27 -28.78 -40.17
C PHE A 546 0.33 -28.92 -38.76
N LEU A 547 0.60 -27.81 -38.06
CA LEU A 547 1.08 -27.87 -36.67
C LEU A 547 0.03 -28.48 -35.73
N THR A 548 -1.24 -28.08 -35.83
CA THR A 548 -2.31 -28.61 -34.98
C THR A 548 -2.60 -30.08 -35.27
N ASP A 549 -2.50 -30.50 -36.54
CA ASP A 549 -2.59 -31.90 -36.96
C ASP A 549 -1.43 -32.76 -36.41
N ILE A 550 -0.19 -32.24 -36.42
CA ILE A 550 0.94 -32.91 -35.76
C ILE A 550 0.63 -33.12 -34.27
N TYR A 551 0.19 -32.07 -33.56
CA TYR A 551 -0.12 -32.18 -32.14
C TYR A 551 -1.29 -33.11 -31.85
N SER A 552 -2.28 -33.20 -32.75
CA SER A 552 -3.41 -34.13 -32.60
C SER A 552 -3.01 -35.60 -32.74
N SER A 553 -1.96 -35.88 -33.53
CA SER A 553 -1.45 -37.24 -33.74
C SER A 553 -0.60 -37.77 -32.58
N VAL A 554 -0.02 -36.87 -31.78
CA VAL A 554 0.78 -37.19 -30.61
C VAL A 554 -0.13 -37.29 -29.37
N LYS A 555 -0.20 -38.45 -28.72
CA LYS A 555 -0.93 -38.60 -27.43
C LYS A 555 -0.37 -37.59 -26.42
N SER A 556 -1.24 -37.00 -25.58
CA SER A 556 -0.98 -35.83 -24.73
C SER A 556 0.23 -35.90 -23.78
N ASP A 557 0.82 -37.08 -23.60
CA ASP A 557 1.89 -37.40 -22.64
C ASP A 557 3.24 -37.80 -23.31
N ARG A 558 3.33 -37.71 -24.65
CA ARG A 558 4.55 -38.03 -25.41
C ARG A 558 5.15 -36.77 -26.06
N ASP A 559 6.47 -36.68 -26.03
CA ASP A 559 7.26 -35.67 -26.77
C ASP A 559 7.24 -35.97 -28.28
N LEU A 560 7.36 -34.90 -29.06
CA LEU A 560 7.27 -34.92 -30.52
C LEU A 560 8.47 -35.63 -31.14
N THR A 561 8.27 -36.57 -32.07
CA THR A 561 9.38 -37.29 -32.71
C THR A 561 9.54 -36.93 -34.19
N LEU A 562 10.75 -37.12 -34.73
CA LEU A 562 11.04 -36.89 -36.16
C LEU A 562 10.19 -37.77 -37.10
N GLU A 563 9.75 -38.94 -36.64
CA GLU A 563 8.87 -39.83 -37.40
C GLU A 563 7.45 -39.27 -37.54
N ASP A 564 6.94 -38.60 -36.51
CA ASP A 564 5.63 -37.96 -36.52
C ASP A 564 5.60 -36.81 -37.55
N ILE A 565 6.68 -36.03 -37.63
CA ILE A 565 6.83 -34.96 -38.62
C ILE A 565 6.87 -35.54 -40.04
N ARG A 566 7.67 -36.60 -40.27
CA ARG A 566 7.78 -37.25 -41.59
C ARG A 566 6.46 -37.85 -42.06
N THR A 567 5.71 -38.47 -41.16
CA THR A 567 4.40 -39.08 -41.50
C THR A 567 3.36 -38.01 -41.82
N GLN A 568 3.32 -36.92 -41.06
CA GLN A 568 2.39 -35.82 -41.33
C GLN A 568 2.75 -35.07 -42.60
N LEU A 569 4.04 -34.82 -42.87
CA LEU A 569 4.45 -34.12 -44.09
C LEU A 569 4.11 -34.93 -45.36
N LYS A 570 4.19 -36.27 -45.31
CA LYS A 570 3.67 -37.17 -46.37
C LYS A 570 2.16 -37.06 -46.56
N ARG A 571 1.41 -36.90 -45.47
CA ARG A 571 -0.05 -36.81 -45.50
C ARG A 571 -0.53 -35.47 -46.05
N THR A 572 0.11 -34.37 -45.65
CA THR A 572 -0.23 -33.01 -46.07
C THR A 572 0.14 -32.75 -47.53
N SER A 573 1.23 -33.35 -48.03
CA SER A 573 1.70 -33.23 -49.40
C SER A 573 1.94 -34.61 -50.01
N SER A 574 0.88 -35.18 -50.60
CA SER A 574 0.91 -36.49 -51.26
C SER A 574 1.81 -36.58 -52.51
N SER A 575 2.42 -35.47 -52.92
CA SER A 575 3.29 -35.34 -54.10
C SER A 575 4.79 -35.52 -53.81
N LEU A 576 5.21 -35.68 -52.55
CA LEU A 576 6.62 -35.76 -52.15
C LEU A 576 7.14 -37.20 -52.07
N THR A 577 8.35 -37.45 -52.60
CA THR A 577 9.07 -38.72 -52.39
C THR A 577 9.75 -38.76 -51.02
N PRO A 578 10.05 -39.95 -50.45
CA PRO A 578 10.76 -40.06 -49.17
C PRO A 578 12.13 -39.35 -49.14
N GLU A 579 12.82 -39.27 -50.28
CA GLU A 579 14.11 -38.61 -50.45
C GLU A 579 13.97 -37.07 -50.38
N GLN A 580 12.94 -36.52 -51.02
CA GLN A 580 12.66 -35.07 -50.94
C GLN A 580 12.27 -34.64 -49.51
N ILE A 581 11.68 -35.53 -48.73
CA ILE A 581 11.34 -35.27 -47.33
C ILE A 581 12.59 -35.26 -46.45
N THR A 582 13.57 -36.11 -46.74
CA THR A 582 14.86 -36.05 -46.04
C THR A 582 15.63 -34.79 -46.42
N ASP A 583 15.62 -34.38 -47.70
CA ASP A 583 16.28 -33.16 -48.16
C ASP A 583 15.68 -31.89 -47.53
N ILE A 584 14.36 -31.82 -47.37
CA ILE A 584 13.69 -30.67 -46.73
C ILE A 584 14.08 -30.55 -45.26
N LEU A 585 14.26 -31.68 -44.57
CA LEU A 585 14.56 -31.73 -43.14
C LEU A 585 16.05 -31.67 -42.83
N ASP A 586 16.93 -31.77 -43.84
CA ASP A 586 18.38 -31.77 -43.68
C ASP A 586 18.93 -30.39 -43.28
N ASP A 587 20.17 -30.35 -42.78
CA ASP A 587 20.79 -29.12 -42.26
C ASP A 587 21.13 -28.10 -43.34
N ASP A 588 21.34 -28.54 -44.58
CA ASP A 588 21.63 -27.68 -45.74
C ASP A 588 20.34 -27.24 -46.50
N SER A 589 19.16 -27.39 -45.88
CA SER A 589 17.87 -27.09 -46.50
C SER A 589 17.66 -25.58 -46.74
N ASP A 590 17.20 -25.20 -47.93
CA ASP A 590 16.81 -23.83 -48.28
C ASP A 590 15.68 -23.27 -47.38
N TYR A 591 15.00 -24.14 -46.62
CA TYR A 591 13.88 -23.79 -45.74
C TYR A 591 14.31 -23.41 -44.31
N ASP A 592 15.61 -23.40 -44.01
CA ASP A 592 16.15 -22.95 -42.72
C ASP A 592 16.42 -21.43 -42.72
N TYR A 593 15.34 -20.64 -42.74
CA TYR A 593 15.41 -19.18 -42.65
C TYR A 593 14.52 -18.65 -41.53
N GLY A 594 14.83 -17.45 -41.05
CA GLY A 594 14.07 -16.77 -39.98
C GLY A 594 14.57 -17.07 -38.56
N ARG A 595 15.43 -18.06 -38.34
CA ARG A 595 15.93 -18.45 -37.00
C ARG A 595 16.59 -17.29 -36.24
N GLN A 596 17.54 -16.60 -36.89
CA GLN A 596 18.24 -15.48 -36.26
C GLN A 596 17.30 -14.32 -35.94
N LEU A 597 16.34 -14.04 -36.83
CA LEU A 597 15.35 -12.99 -36.68
C LEU A 597 14.37 -13.30 -35.54
N SER A 598 13.87 -14.54 -35.47
CA SER A 598 13.04 -14.99 -34.35
C SER A 598 13.79 -14.94 -33.02
N MET A 599 15.07 -15.32 -33.00
CA MET A 599 15.90 -15.22 -31.80
C MET A 599 16.07 -13.76 -31.34
N GLU A 600 16.35 -12.85 -32.26
CA GLU A 600 16.45 -11.41 -31.99
C GLU A 600 15.12 -10.83 -31.50
N PHE A 601 14.00 -11.21 -32.11
CA PHE A 601 12.67 -10.78 -31.68
C PHE A 601 12.33 -11.25 -30.26
N VAL A 602 12.59 -12.52 -29.93
CA VAL A 602 12.38 -13.04 -28.57
C VAL A 602 13.30 -12.35 -27.56
N GLN A 603 14.56 -12.05 -27.93
CA GLN A 603 15.45 -11.26 -27.08
C GLN A 603 14.94 -9.84 -26.85
N ARG A 604 14.36 -9.20 -27.87
CA ARG A 604 13.72 -7.89 -27.75
C ARG A 604 12.46 -7.90 -26.90
N LEU A 605 11.74 -9.03 -26.84
CA LEU A 605 10.56 -9.16 -25.97
C LEU A 605 10.93 -9.18 -24.49
N GLY A 606 12.15 -9.61 -24.14
CA GLY A 606 12.64 -9.63 -22.75
C GLY A 606 11.88 -10.59 -21.83
N SER A 607 11.03 -11.47 -22.38
CA SER A 607 10.30 -12.51 -21.65
C SER A 607 11.12 -13.80 -21.63
N THR A 608 11.27 -14.41 -20.45
CA THR A 608 11.93 -15.71 -20.28
C THR A 608 10.95 -16.88 -20.35
N SER A 609 9.63 -16.63 -20.32
CA SER A 609 8.58 -17.66 -20.33
C SER A 609 7.98 -17.83 -21.73
N SER A 610 8.00 -19.07 -22.23
CA SER A 610 7.29 -19.50 -23.43
C SER A 610 6.25 -20.55 -23.00
N PRO A 611 5.00 -20.48 -23.47
CA PRO A 611 4.45 -19.57 -24.49
C PRO A 611 4.25 -18.12 -23.98
N SER A 612 4.31 -17.15 -24.90
CA SER A 612 3.91 -15.76 -24.65
C SER A 612 3.07 -15.23 -25.80
N ALA A 613 2.10 -14.36 -25.50
CA ALA A 613 1.20 -13.78 -26.49
C ALA A 613 1.21 -12.25 -26.39
N LEU A 614 1.03 -11.58 -27.54
CA LEU A 614 1.05 -10.12 -27.66
C LEU A 614 -0.22 -9.65 -28.37
N VAL A 615 -0.92 -8.65 -27.82
CA VAL A 615 -2.04 -7.98 -28.50
C VAL A 615 -1.64 -6.54 -28.83
N ASN A 616 -1.55 -6.21 -30.12
CA ASN A 616 -1.04 -4.93 -30.60
C ASN A 616 0.34 -4.56 -30.00
N GLY A 617 1.17 -5.56 -29.74
CA GLY A 617 2.51 -5.41 -29.15
C GLY A 617 2.53 -5.45 -27.62
N VAL A 618 1.39 -5.45 -26.94
CA VAL A 618 1.32 -5.53 -25.47
C VAL A 618 1.43 -6.99 -25.02
N PRO A 619 2.39 -7.37 -24.15
CA PRO A 619 2.55 -8.75 -23.68
C PRO A 619 1.45 -9.13 -22.69
N LEU A 620 0.79 -10.27 -22.92
CA LEU A 620 -0.21 -10.81 -22.02
C LEU A 620 0.45 -11.49 -20.79
N PRO A 621 -0.18 -11.41 -19.61
CA PRO A 621 0.34 -12.02 -18.39
C PRO A 621 0.40 -13.54 -18.51
N SER A 622 1.48 -14.15 -18.04
CA SER A 622 1.71 -15.60 -18.15
C SER A 622 0.68 -16.45 -17.41
N THR A 623 -0.02 -15.89 -16.42
CA THR A 623 -1.09 -16.54 -15.66
C THR A 623 -2.34 -16.81 -16.52
N GLY A 624 -2.66 -15.92 -17.46
CA GLY A 624 -3.80 -16.07 -18.37
C GLY A 624 -3.51 -16.90 -19.63
N LEU A 625 -2.29 -17.43 -19.79
CA LEU A 625 -1.88 -18.22 -20.95
C LEU A 625 -2.14 -19.73 -20.75
N THR A 626 -3.31 -20.06 -20.20
CA THR A 626 -3.82 -21.43 -20.07
C THR A 626 -4.83 -21.73 -21.19
N SER A 627 -5.13 -23.00 -21.44
CA SER A 627 -6.13 -23.36 -22.47
C SER A 627 -7.55 -22.90 -22.11
N ASP A 628 -7.83 -22.61 -20.85
CA ASP A 628 -9.17 -22.25 -20.39
C ASP A 628 -9.36 -20.72 -20.37
N ASP A 629 -8.33 -19.96 -20.00
CA ASP A 629 -8.43 -18.50 -19.79
C ASP A 629 -7.92 -17.65 -20.97
N PHE A 630 -7.26 -18.28 -21.96
CA PHE A 630 -6.63 -17.55 -23.06
C PHE A 630 -7.62 -16.72 -23.89
N GLU A 631 -8.82 -17.25 -24.16
CA GLU A 631 -9.86 -16.51 -24.90
C GLU A 631 -10.34 -15.28 -24.12
N GLU A 632 -10.59 -15.43 -22.81
CA GLU A 632 -11.04 -14.34 -21.95
C GLU A 632 -9.96 -13.26 -21.79
N THR A 633 -8.70 -13.67 -21.65
CA THR A 633 -7.55 -12.74 -21.55
C THR A 633 -7.41 -11.89 -22.81
N VAL A 634 -7.48 -12.52 -24.00
CA VAL A 634 -7.41 -11.81 -25.28
C VAL A 634 -8.60 -10.86 -25.46
N LEU A 635 -9.81 -11.29 -25.12
CA LEU A 635 -11.01 -10.46 -25.22
C LEU A 635 -10.96 -9.26 -24.27
N THR A 636 -10.52 -9.47 -23.03
CA THR A 636 -10.36 -8.41 -22.04
C THR A 636 -9.38 -7.35 -22.52
N GLU A 637 -8.25 -7.75 -23.10
CA GLU A 637 -7.26 -6.81 -23.63
C GLU A 637 -7.80 -6.03 -24.85
N ILE A 638 -8.51 -6.71 -25.75
CA ILE A 638 -9.18 -6.04 -26.88
C ILE A 638 -10.21 -5.01 -26.38
N MET A 639 -10.98 -5.33 -25.34
CA MET A 639 -11.93 -4.40 -24.73
C MET A 639 -11.24 -3.24 -24.02
N SER A 640 -10.07 -3.45 -23.41
CA SER A 640 -9.24 -2.41 -22.79
C SER A 640 -8.73 -1.38 -23.82
N GLN A 641 -8.28 -1.85 -25.00
CA GLN A 641 -7.72 -0.99 -26.04
C GLN A 641 -8.79 -0.23 -26.87
N THR A 642 -10.00 -0.81 -26.98
CA THR A 642 -11.08 -0.27 -27.83
C THR A 642 -11.47 1.19 -27.52
N PRO A 643 -11.67 1.63 -26.25
CA PRO A 643 -12.00 3.02 -25.92
C PRO A 643 -10.94 4.03 -26.38
N SER A 644 -9.65 3.65 -26.35
CA SER A 644 -8.55 4.50 -26.82
C SER A 644 -8.66 4.76 -28.32
N LEU A 645 -8.92 3.70 -29.10
CA LEU A 645 -9.16 3.80 -30.54
C LEU A 645 -10.42 4.58 -30.86
N GLN A 646 -11.53 4.34 -30.14
CA GLN A 646 -12.77 5.10 -30.30
C GLN A 646 -12.56 6.60 -30.06
N LYS A 647 -11.77 6.96 -29.03
CA LYS A 647 -11.42 8.35 -28.73
C LYS A 647 -10.59 8.99 -29.84
N ALA A 648 -9.64 8.25 -30.42
CA ALA A 648 -8.84 8.73 -31.55
C ALA A 648 -9.71 9.01 -32.79
N VAL A 649 -10.64 8.10 -33.11
CA VAL A 649 -11.60 8.26 -34.21
C VAL A 649 -12.54 9.43 -33.96
N TYR A 650 -13.09 9.55 -32.75
CA TYR A 650 -14.00 10.63 -32.38
C TYR A 650 -13.35 12.01 -32.49
N LYS A 651 -12.06 12.11 -32.17
CA LYS A 651 -11.28 13.35 -32.33
C LYS A 651 -10.80 13.62 -33.76
N GLY A 652 -10.94 12.67 -34.68
CA GLY A 652 -10.40 12.75 -36.03
C GLY A 652 -8.88 12.58 -36.11
N GLU A 653 -8.24 11.99 -35.08
CA GLU A 653 -6.81 11.63 -35.09
C GLU A 653 -6.54 10.42 -36.00
N LEU A 654 -7.58 9.62 -36.28
CA LEU A 654 -7.53 8.41 -37.11
C LEU A 654 -8.61 8.46 -38.19
N SER A 655 -8.21 8.33 -39.46
CA SER A 655 -9.09 8.33 -40.63
C SER A 655 -9.06 7.00 -41.41
N ASP A 656 -10.00 6.82 -42.34
CA ASP A 656 -10.09 5.59 -43.14
C ASP A 656 -8.89 5.37 -44.08
N SER A 657 -8.16 6.45 -44.43
CA SER A 657 -6.99 6.43 -45.31
C SER A 657 -5.67 6.09 -44.60
N ASP A 658 -5.63 6.16 -43.28
CA ASP A 658 -4.41 5.92 -42.52
C ASP A 658 -4.17 4.42 -42.35
N ASP A 659 -2.90 4.01 -42.33
CA ASP A 659 -2.51 2.66 -41.91
C ASP A 659 -2.56 2.59 -40.37
N LEU A 660 -3.41 1.69 -39.88
CA LEU A 660 -3.64 1.50 -38.46
C LEU A 660 -2.42 0.93 -37.74
N VAL A 661 -1.65 0.07 -38.40
CA VAL A 661 -0.48 -0.54 -37.78
C VAL A 661 0.58 0.52 -37.54
N ASP A 662 0.83 1.39 -38.52
CA ASP A 662 1.75 2.50 -38.36
C ASP A 662 1.29 3.54 -37.33
N TYR A 663 -0.02 3.80 -37.26
CA TYR A 663 -0.58 4.64 -36.20
C TYR A 663 -0.35 4.04 -34.81
N LEU A 664 -0.66 2.74 -34.62
CA LEU A 664 -0.48 2.04 -33.35
C LEU A 664 1.00 2.05 -32.95
N MET A 665 1.91 1.74 -33.87
CA MET A 665 3.35 1.67 -33.61
C MET A 665 4.00 3.05 -33.42
N GLY A 666 3.35 4.13 -33.88
CA GLY A 666 3.77 5.51 -33.62
C GLY A 666 3.44 6.02 -32.21
N LEU A 667 2.68 5.26 -31.41
CA LEU A 667 2.27 5.68 -30.08
C LEU A 667 3.45 5.69 -29.09
N PRO A 668 3.48 6.62 -28.12
CA PRO A 668 4.65 6.85 -27.26
C PRO A 668 4.96 5.74 -26.24
N HIS A 669 4.08 4.75 -26.09
CA HIS A 669 4.25 3.59 -25.21
C HIS A 669 4.82 2.37 -25.96
N VAL A 670 5.01 2.48 -27.27
CA VAL A 670 5.61 1.44 -28.11
C VAL A 670 7.12 1.60 -28.08
N MET A 671 7.81 0.55 -27.70
CA MET A 671 9.26 0.52 -27.51
C MET A 671 9.90 -0.53 -28.43
N PRO A 672 11.15 -0.31 -28.85
CA PRO A 672 11.86 -1.31 -29.67
C PRO A 672 12.11 -2.60 -28.90
N ARG A 673 12.34 -2.51 -27.59
CA ARG A 673 12.65 -3.64 -26.72
C ARG A 673 11.98 -3.47 -25.37
N LEU A 674 11.53 -4.58 -24.80
CA LEU A 674 10.93 -4.68 -23.49
C LEU A 674 11.88 -5.41 -22.54
N ASN A 675 11.82 -5.04 -21.26
CA ASN A 675 12.54 -5.72 -20.20
C ASN A 675 11.58 -5.95 -19.04
N ALA A 676 11.31 -7.21 -18.72
CA ALA A 676 10.38 -7.61 -17.67
C ALA A 676 10.74 -7.01 -16.30
N LYS A 677 12.02 -6.81 -16.00
CA LYS A 677 12.47 -6.25 -14.71
C LYS A 677 12.16 -4.76 -14.56
N ILE A 678 12.20 -4.01 -15.66
CA ILE A 678 11.85 -2.57 -15.65
C ILE A 678 10.33 -2.42 -15.51
N LEU A 679 9.57 -3.29 -16.19
CA LEU A 679 8.12 -3.28 -16.21
C LEU A 679 7.49 -3.91 -14.97
N SER A 680 8.20 -4.80 -14.26
CA SER A 680 7.72 -5.42 -13.03
C SER A 680 7.42 -4.36 -11.97
N THR A 681 6.23 -4.48 -11.39
CA THR A 681 5.76 -3.72 -10.24
C THR A 681 6.05 -4.43 -8.92
N GLU A 682 6.48 -5.70 -8.96
CA GLU A 682 6.82 -6.51 -7.79
C GLU A 682 8.20 -6.11 -7.26
N ASP A 683 8.32 -5.95 -5.93
CA ASP A 683 9.56 -5.67 -5.19
C ASP A 683 10.39 -4.44 -5.64
N VAL A 684 9.73 -3.38 -6.12
CA VAL A 684 10.45 -2.15 -6.54
C VAL A 684 10.98 -1.38 -5.32
N GLN A 685 12.32 -1.34 -5.18
CA GLN A 685 13.00 -0.59 -4.11
C GLN A 685 13.43 0.81 -4.57
N TYR A 686 13.39 1.76 -3.64
CA TYR A 686 13.85 3.14 -3.84
C TYR A 686 14.93 3.52 -2.81
N LEU A 687 15.83 4.43 -3.19
CA LEU A 687 16.85 4.96 -2.29
C LEU A 687 16.23 5.78 -1.16
N ASP A 688 16.68 5.51 0.07
CA ASP A 688 16.30 6.33 1.22
C ASP A 688 17.19 7.58 1.31
N VAL A 689 16.63 8.72 0.91
CA VAL A 689 17.29 10.03 0.87
C VAL A 689 17.01 10.90 2.10
N SER A 690 16.34 10.36 3.12
CA SER A 690 15.92 11.11 4.32
C SER A 690 17.07 11.52 5.25
N GLY A 691 18.25 10.92 5.10
CA GLY A 691 19.42 11.17 5.95
C GLY A 691 20.08 12.53 5.72
N LYS A 692 20.97 12.90 6.63
CA LYS A 692 21.76 14.13 6.54
C LYS A 692 23.19 13.83 6.05
N PRO A 693 23.72 14.60 5.09
CA PRO A 693 25.06 14.37 4.58
C PRO A 693 26.12 14.72 5.63
N HIS A 694 27.10 13.83 5.82
CA HIS A 694 28.26 14.07 6.67
C HIS A 694 29.43 14.58 5.83
N LYS A 695 29.94 15.78 6.14
CA LYS A 695 30.91 16.48 5.29
C LYS A 695 32.35 15.97 5.41
N ASP A 696 32.73 15.43 6.57
CA ASP A 696 34.12 15.04 6.85
C ASP A 696 34.22 13.55 7.19
N LEU A 697 34.37 12.70 6.17
CA LEU A 697 34.63 11.26 6.33
C LEU A 697 36.12 10.96 6.15
N GLU A 698 36.85 10.89 7.25
CA GLU A 698 38.29 10.55 7.22
C GLU A 698 38.55 9.03 7.12
N ASN A 699 37.62 8.19 7.61
CA ASN A 699 37.87 6.76 7.84
C ASN A 699 36.65 5.86 7.58
N ILE A 700 36.92 4.62 7.13
CA ILE A 700 35.91 3.56 6.91
C ILE A 700 35.12 3.26 8.19
N LYS A 701 35.78 3.29 9.36
CA LYS A 701 35.12 3.07 10.66
C LYS A 701 34.12 4.17 11.02
N ALA A 702 34.35 5.41 10.57
CA ALA A 702 33.40 6.50 10.76
C ALA A 702 32.18 6.31 9.85
N MET A 703 32.40 5.89 8.60
CA MET A 703 31.32 5.54 7.68
C MET A 703 30.48 4.38 8.21
N ALA A 704 31.09 3.34 8.79
CA ALA A 704 30.36 2.20 9.35
C ALA A 704 29.44 2.55 10.54
N LYS A 705 29.67 3.69 11.21
CA LYS A 705 28.80 4.19 12.29
C LYS A 705 27.59 4.97 11.78
N LEU A 706 27.60 5.39 10.51
CA LEU A 706 26.48 6.12 9.94
C LEU A 706 25.28 5.18 9.73
N SER A 707 24.08 5.76 9.79
CA SER A 707 22.86 5.08 9.38
C SER A 707 22.84 4.88 7.85
N ASN A 708 22.03 3.94 7.35
CA ASN A 708 21.95 3.67 5.91
C ASN A 708 21.47 4.90 5.11
N SER A 709 20.54 5.68 5.66
CA SER A 709 20.03 6.91 5.06
C SER A 709 21.09 8.02 5.05
N ASP A 710 21.86 8.18 6.13
CA ASP A 710 22.97 9.15 6.18
C ASP A 710 24.11 8.76 5.23
N MET A 711 24.41 7.46 5.08
CA MET A 711 25.37 6.99 4.07
C MET A 711 24.92 7.36 2.65
N THR A 712 23.64 7.18 2.34
CA THR A 712 23.05 7.50 1.03
C THR A 712 23.09 9.00 0.77
N ALA A 713 22.68 9.82 1.76
CA ALA A 713 22.76 11.27 1.67
C ALA A 713 24.20 11.76 1.47
N THR A 714 25.16 11.16 2.18
CA THR A 714 26.59 11.49 2.07
C THR A 714 27.17 11.08 0.71
N LEU A 715 26.71 9.97 0.14
CA LEU A 715 27.11 9.55 -1.21
C LEU A 715 26.59 10.54 -2.26
N LEU A 716 25.32 10.93 -2.20
CA LEU A 716 24.72 11.86 -3.15
C LEU A 716 25.36 13.26 -3.12
N ASP A 717 25.79 13.75 -1.95
CA ASP A 717 26.43 15.06 -1.82
C ASP A 717 27.87 15.07 -2.40
N ASN A 718 28.58 13.95 -2.27
CA ASN A 718 29.99 13.85 -2.69
C ASN A 718 30.18 13.44 -4.16
N VAL A 719 29.24 12.70 -4.73
CA VAL A 719 29.30 12.18 -6.10
C VAL A 719 29.30 13.30 -7.14
N LYS A 720 30.13 13.14 -8.18
CA LYS A 720 30.13 14.00 -9.38
C LYS A 720 29.63 13.25 -10.61
N TYR A 721 28.97 13.98 -11.51
CA TYR A 721 28.23 13.46 -12.64
C TYR A 721 28.92 13.76 -13.98
N PHE A 722 28.76 12.85 -14.94
CA PHE A 722 29.06 13.02 -16.35
C PHE A 722 27.83 13.55 -17.09
N ALA A 723 28.02 14.51 -17.99
CA ALA A 723 26.95 15.08 -18.81
C ALA A 723 27.48 15.58 -20.17
N PRO A 724 26.73 15.41 -21.28
CA PRO A 724 27.06 16.02 -22.55
C PRO A 724 26.93 17.55 -22.52
N ARG A 725 27.54 18.23 -23.50
CA ARG A 725 27.40 19.69 -23.66
C ARG A 725 25.95 20.03 -24.04
N ASN A 726 25.36 21.02 -23.38
CA ASN A 726 23.97 21.47 -23.57
C ASN A 726 22.89 20.41 -23.27
N SER A 727 23.16 19.43 -22.40
CA SER A 727 22.20 18.38 -22.06
C SER A 727 21.21 18.76 -20.96
N PHE A 728 20.97 20.04 -20.69
CA PHE A 728 20.05 20.49 -19.63
C PHE A 728 18.70 20.94 -20.21
N THR A 729 17.66 20.81 -19.41
CA THR A 729 16.35 21.41 -19.70
C THR A 729 16.20 22.68 -18.87
N LYS A 730 15.80 23.79 -19.50
CA LYS A 730 15.45 25.01 -18.77
C LYS A 730 14.03 24.89 -18.22
N VAL A 731 13.90 24.98 -16.90
CA VAL A 731 12.62 25.12 -16.20
C VAL A 731 12.65 26.47 -15.50
N GLN A 732 11.85 27.41 -16.01
CA GLN A 732 12.00 28.84 -15.69
C GLN A 732 13.45 29.29 -16.02
N ASP A 733 14.19 29.79 -15.02
CA ASP A 733 15.59 30.21 -15.16
C ASP A 733 16.63 29.13 -14.76
N ASN A 734 16.19 27.97 -14.26
CA ASN A 734 17.08 26.92 -13.77
C ASN A 734 17.43 25.90 -14.85
N GLU A 735 18.72 25.58 -14.99
CA GLU A 735 19.24 24.52 -15.86
C GLU A 735 19.28 23.19 -15.11
N VAL A 736 18.40 22.25 -15.46
CA VAL A 736 18.24 20.98 -14.73
C VAL A 736 18.30 19.76 -15.63
N HIS A 737 18.89 18.69 -15.11
CA HIS A 737 18.82 17.33 -15.66
C HIS A 737 17.69 16.59 -14.98
N PHE A 738 16.68 16.20 -15.76
CA PHE A 738 15.48 15.55 -15.21
C PHE A 738 15.72 14.07 -14.87
N ILE A 739 16.75 13.47 -15.48
CA ILE A 739 17.11 12.07 -15.27
C ILE A 739 18.54 11.98 -14.74
N THR A 740 18.68 11.29 -13.61
CA THR A 740 19.96 10.97 -13.00
C THR A 740 20.13 9.46 -12.97
N LEU A 741 21.20 8.98 -13.61
CA LEU A 741 21.51 7.58 -13.73
C LEU A 741 22.77 7.24 -12.92
N LEU A 742 22.68 6.24 -12.05
CA LEU A 742 23.78 5.69 -11.27
C LEU A 742 24.01 4.23 -11.73
N VAL A 743 25.16 3.97 -12.35
CA VAL A 743 25.57 2.60 -12.69
C VAL A 743 26.48 2.07 -11.60
N ILE A 744 26.08 0.95 -11.00
CA ILE A 744 26.91 0.18 -10.09
C ILE A 744 27.47 -1.00 -10.86
N ALA A 745 28.78 -1.04 -11.05
CA ALA A 745 29.43 -2.13 -11.77
C ALA A 745 30.89 -2.27 -11.35
N ASP A 746 31.46 -3.42 -11.70
CA ASP A 746 32.90 -3.64 -11.68
C ASP A 746 33.42 -3.63 -13.12
N LEU A 747 34.14 -2.59 -13.53
CA LEU A 747 34.62 -2.48 -14.91
C LEU A 747 35.78 -3.44 -15.24
N THR A 748 36.21 -4.25 -14.27
CA THR A 748 37.15 -5.35 -14.51
C THR A 748 36.45 -6.60 -15.04
N THR A 749 35.13 -6.71 -14.90
CA THR A 749 34.30 -7.77 -15.50
C THR A 749 33.79 -7.34 -16.88
N ASN A 750 33.61 -8.30 -17.79
CA ASN A 750 33.11 -8.01 -19.13
C ASN A 750 31.69 -7.42 -19.08
N ASP A 751 30.81 -8.05 -18.30
CA ASP A 751 29.41 -7.64 -18.15
C ASP A 751 29.30 -6.24 -17.54
N GLY A 752 30.14 -5.91 -16.55
CA GLY A 752 30.17 -4.59 -15.92
C GLY A 752 30.68 -3.50 -16.87
N LEU A 753 31.67 -3.82 -17.70
CA LEU A 753 32.19 -2.92 -18.73
C LEU A 753 31.15 -2.66 -19.83
N GLU A 754 30.47 -3.70 -20.30
CA GLU A 754 29.43 -3.61 -21.33
C GLU A 754 28.24 -2.77 -20.85
N LEU A 755 27.76 -3.02 -19.63
CA LEU A 755 26.70 -2.21 -18.99
C LEU A 755 27.06 -0.73 -18.93
N PHE A 756 28.27 -0.41 -18.46
CA PHE A 756 28.71 0.97 -18.33
C PHE A 756 28.93 1.64 -19.70
N ARG A 757 29.41 0.89 -20.69
CA ARG A 757 29.54 1.37 -22.07
C ARG A 757 28.18 1.74 -22.66
N ASN A 758 27.19 0.84 -22.54
CA ASN A 758 25.83 1.08 -23.02
C ASN A 758 25.22 2.32 -22.34
N ALA A 759 25.46 2.51 -21.04
CA ALA A 759 25.02 3.71 -20.32
C ALA A 759 25.67 5.00 -20.86
N VAL A 760 26.97 4.99 -21.16
CA VAL A 760 27.67 6.14 -21.73
C VAL A 760 27.20 6.47 -23.15
N GLU A 761 26.94 5.46 -23.98
CA GLU A 761 26.39 5.63 -25.32
C GLU A 761 24.97 6.23 -25.27
N PHE A 762 24.12 5.74 -24.36
CA PHE A 762 22.80 6.30 -24.10
C PHE A 762 22.85 7.78 -23.69
N VAL A 763 23.72 8.13 -22.73
CA VAL A 763 23.86 9.51 -22.23
C VAL A 763 24.34 10.47 -23.31
N LYS A 764 25.14 9.99 -24.28
CA LYS A 764 25.57 10.81 -25.43
C LYS A 764 24.44 11.06 -26.43
N ALA A 765 23.52 10.10 -26.59
CA ALA A 765 22.40 10.20 -27.52
C ALA A 765 21.25 11.07 -26.96
N THR A 766 21.01 10.98 -25.65
CA THR A 766 19.84 11.56 -24.99
C THR A 766 20.13 12.91 -24.33
N LYS A 767 19.13 13.82 -24.34
CA LYS A 767 19.19 15.13 -23.66
C LYS A 767 18.56 15.03 -22.26
N SER A 768 18.95 15.89 -21.32
CA SER A 768 18.40 15.93 -19.94
C SER A 768 18.81 14.77 -19.02
N VAL A 769 19.85 14.01 -19.42
CA VAL A 769 20.38 12.89 -18.63
C VAL A 769 21.77 13.23 -18.10
N ARG A 770 22.03 12.87 -16.84
CA ARG A 770 23.37 12.85 -16.23
C ARG A 770 23.68 11.47 -15.66
N LEU A 771 24.94 11.06 -15.72
CA LEU A 771 25.41 9.72 -15.36
C LEU A 771 26.46 9.77 -14.24
N THR A 772 26.42 8.81 -13.33
CA THR A 772 27.47 8.56 -12.35
C THR A 772 27.86 7.08 -12.37
N PHE A 773 29.14 6.83 -12.12
CA PHE A 773 29.68 5.49 -11.90
C PHE A 773 29.96 5.25 -10.41
N VAL A 774 29.42 4.16 -9.85
CA VAL A 774 29.71 3.69 -8.48
C VAL A 774 30.42 2.33 -8.56
N PRO A 775 31.73 2.26 -8.31
CA PRO A 775 32.47 1.01 -8.41
C PRO A 775 32.12 0.02 -7.28
N ASN A 776 31.67 -1.19 -7.65
CA ASN A 776 31.47 -2.32 -6.72
C ASN A 776 32.62 -3.33 -6.84
N SER A 777 33.83 -2.92 -6.46
CA SER A 777 35.03 -3.76 -6.52
C SER A 777 35.81 -3.75 -5.21
N GLU A 778 36.49 -4.85 -4.89
CA GLU A 778 37.52 -4.85 -3.86
C GLU A 778 38.82 -4.25 -4.41
N ALA A 779 39.70 -3.75 -3.54
CA ALA A 779 40.99 -3.20 -3.97
C ALA A 779 41.76 -4.26 -4.78
N SER A 780 41.89 -4.02 -6.09
CA SER A 780 42.60 -4.92 -7.02
C SER A 780 44.08 -4.99 -6.66
N SER A 781 44.72 -6.14 -6.93
CA SER A 781 46.18 -6.30 -6.85
C SER A 781 46.92 -5.49 -7.92
N LYS A 782 46.22 -5.02 -8.96
CA LYS A 782 46.78 -4.16 -10.02
C LYS A 782 47.01 -2.73 -9.51
N PRO A 783 48.07 -2.04 -9.97
CA PRO A 783 48.34 -0.66 -9.56
C PRO A 783 47.18 0.27 -9.96
N PRO A 784 46.90 1.35 -9.20
CA PRO A 784 45.76 2.24 -9.44
C PRO A 784 45.68 2.81 -10.86
N ARG A 785 46.84 2.95 -11.53
CA ARG A 785 46.96 3.47 -12.89
C ARG A 785 46.53 2.48 -13.98
N GLU A 786 46.49 1.18 -13.69
CA GLU A 786 46.08 0.13 -14.63
C GLU A 786 44.65 -0.36 -14.36
N ASN A 787 44.00 0.14 -13.31
CA ASN A 787 42.64 -0.24 -12.94
C ASN A 787 41.63 0.80 -13.47
N LEU A 788 40.75 0.35 -14.37
CA LEU A 788 39.71 1.20 -14.97
C LEU A 788 38.79 1.84 -13.93
N ASN A 789 38.44 1.12 -12.85
CA ASN A 789 37.58 1.62 -11.78
C ASN A 789 38.17 2.87 -11.11
N ASN A 790 39.48 2.86 -10.85
CA ASN A 790 40.19 4.00 -10.26
C ASN A 790 40.27 5.19 -11.23
N LEU A 791 40.57 4.92 -12.51
CA LEU A 791 40.69 5.96 -13.54
C LEU A 791 39.36 6.68 -13.80
N VAL A 792 38.26 5.92 -13.93
CA VAL A 792 36.93 6.49 -14.17
C VAL A 792 36.45 7.30 -12.97
N TRP A 793 36.63 6.79 -11.74
CA TRP A 793 36.29 7.52 -10.53
C TRP A 793 37.15 8.78 -10.34
N ALA A 794 38.45 8.72 -10.63
CA ALA A 794 39.32 9.89 -10.58
C ALA A 794 38.93 10.94 -11.63
N ALA A 795 38.54 10.50 -12.84
CA ALA A 795 38.12 11.37 -13.92
C ALA A 795 36.85 12.17 -13.57
N SER A 796 35.86 11.55 -12.91
CA SER A 796 34.62 12.26 -12.53
C SER A 796 34.84 13.37 -11.51
N HIS A 797 35.81 13.22 -10.60
CA HIS A 797 36.05 14.17 -9.51
C HIS A 797 37.06 15.27 -9.84
N SER A 798 37.89 15.07 -10.86
CA SER A 798 38.99 16.01 -11.20
C SER A 798 38.73 16.86 -12.44
N LEU A 799 37.84 16.45 -13.34
CA LEU A 799 37.57 17.12 -14.62
C LEU A 799 36.13 17.64 -14.69
N PRO A 800 35.86 18.69 -15.51
CA PRO A 800 34.49 19.08 -15.82
C PRO A 800 33.67 17.94 -16.45
N PRO A 801 32.33 17.90 -16.28
CA PRO A 801 31.48 16.78 -16.70
C PRO A 801 31.64 16.33 -18.16
N THR A 802 31.81 17.29 -19.07
CA THR A 802 31.97 17.03 -20.51
C THR A 802 33.32 16.42 -20.85
N ASP A 803 34.38 16.93 -20.23
CA ASP A 803 35.75 16.51 -20.48
C ASP A 803 36.01 15.14 -19.87
N ALA A 804 35.41 14.89 -18.70
CA ALA A 804 35.38 13.60 -18.03
C ALA A 804 34.71 12.53 -18.90
N LEU A 805 33.53 12.82 -19.49
CA LEU A 805 32.84 11.89 -20.40
C LEU A 805 33.68 11.54 -21.63
N ASN A 806 34.33 12.55 -22.24
CA ASN A 806 35.19 12.35 -23.40
C ASN A 806 36.42 11.49 -23.05
N LEU A 807 37.04 11.72 -21.90
CA LEU A 807 38.16 10.92 -21.41
C LEU A 807 37.74 9.48 -21.11
N VAL A 808 36.62 9.27 -20.41
CA VAL A 808 36.09 7.93 -20.10
C VAL A 808 35.78 7.15 -21.37
N SER A 809 35.19 7.78 -22.39
CA SER A 809 34.94 7.11 -23.67
C SER A 809 36.21 6.72 -24.43
N ARG A 810 37.32 7.46 -24.25
CA ARG A 810 38.63 7.07 -24.79
C ARG A 810 39.29 5.96 -23.98
N LEU A 811 39.09 5.94 -22.66
CA LEU A 811 39.63 4.88 -21.80
C LEU A 811 38.96 3.53 -22.06
N MET A 812 37.66 3.52 -22.33
CA MET A 812 36.91 2.28 -22.64
C MET A 812 37.27 1.69 -24.00
N SER A 813 37.73 2.50 -24.96
CA SER A 813 38.15 2.03 -26.29
C SER A 813 39.65 1.73 -26.40
N ALA A 814 40.44 1.99 -25.36
CA ALA A 814 41.87 1.76 -25.36
C ALA A 814 42.21 0.29 -25.10
N SER A 815 43.06 -0.30 -25.95
CA SER A 815 43.60 -1.66 -25.75
C SER A 815 44.65 -1.74 -24.64
N ASP A 816 45.46 -0.68 -24.47
CA ASP A 816 46.49 -0.56 -23.43
C ASP A 816 46.24 0.68 -22.54
N LEU A 817 45.77 0.45 -21.31
CA LEU A 817 45.51 1.51 -20.32
C LEU A 817 46.78 2.21 -19.80
N ALA A 818 47.93 1.55 -19.86
CA ALA A 818 49.19 2.12 -19.36
C ALA A 818 49.78 3.22 -20.27
N LYS A 819 49.46 3.17 -21.58
CA LYS A 819 49.99 4.08 -22.61
C LYS A 819 49.09 5.28 -22.89
N THR A 820 47.90 5.31 -22.31
CA THR A 820 46.91 6.37 -22.55
C THR A 820 47.32 7.65 -21.82
N ASP A 821 47.21 8.80 -22.49
CA ASP A 821 47.55 10.08 -21.88
C ASP A 821 46.45 10.55 -20.91
N VAL A 822 46.80 10.54 -19.63
CA VAL A 822 45.92 10.91 -18.52
C VAL A 822 46.34 12.28 -17.97
N PRO A 823 45.41 13.25 -17.82
CA PRO A 823 45.71 14.58 -17.27
C PRO A 823 46.46 14.54 -15.92
N LYS A 824 47.15 15.63 -15.56
CA LYS A 824 47.87 15.70 -14.28
C LYS A 824 46.91 15.67 -13.07
N ALA A 825 45.80 16.40 -13.16
CA ALA A 825 44.78 16.47 -12.10
C ALA A 825 44.17 15.11 -11.72
N THR A 826 43.96 14.23 -12.70
CA THR A 826 43.50 12.86 -12.45
C THR A 826 44.59 12.00 -11.79
N LYS A 827 45.86 12.18 -12.17
CA LYS A 827 47.00 11.42 -11.61
C LYS A 827 47.20 11.71 -10.12
N ASP A 828 47.01 12.95 -9.70
CA ASP A 828 47.19 13.36 -8.30
C ASP A 828 46.16 12.68 -7.37
N LEU A 829 44.92 12.47 -7.86
CA LEU A 829 43.81 11.88 -7.10
C LEU A 829 43.85 10.33 -7.01
N LEU A 830 44.65 9.66 -7.84
CA LEU A 830 44.73 8.18 -7.88
C LEU A 830 45.21 7.54 -6.57
N SER A 831 45.96 8.28 -5.75
CA SER A 831 46.44 7.77 -4.46
C SER A 831 45.29 7.61 -3.45
N SER A 832 44.36 8.57 -3.42
CA SER A 832 43.19 8.57 -2.51
C SER A 832 42.01 7.73 -3.01
N THR A 833 41.94 7.38 -4.31
CA THR A 833 40.81 6.60 -4.84
C THR A 833 40.69 5.21 -4.20
N THR A 834 41.81 4.62 -3.78
CA THR A 834 41.81 3.29 -3.13
C THR A 834 40.99 3.25 -1.84
N LEU A 835 40.99 4.34 -1.08
CA LEU A 835 40.15 4.50 0.12
C LEU A 835 38.68 4.73 -0.26
N HIS A 836 38.42 5.56 -1.27
CA HIS A 836 37.07 5.79 -1.80
C HIS A 836 36.40 4.49 -2.28
N LEU A 837 37.11 3.64 -3.03
CA LEU A 837 36.58 2.35 -3.50
C LEU A 837 36.15 1.45 -2.33
N LYS A 838 36.96 1.38 -1.27
CA LYS A 838 36.62 0.59 -0.07
C LYS A 838 35.37 1.12 0.63
N MET A 839 35.22 2.44 0.72
CA MET A 839 34.04 3.08 1.29
C MET A 839 32.78 2.81 0.44
N LEU A 840 32.89 2.93 -0.88
CA LEU A 840 31.79 2.63 -1.81
C LEU A 840 31.40 1.15 -1.78
N ARG A 841 32.37 0.24 -1.59
CA ARG A 841 32.08 -1.19 -1.40
C ARG A 841 31.25 -1.44 -0.14
N VAL A 842 31.58 -0.78 0.97
CA VAL A 842 30.79 -0.86 2.22
C VAL A 842 29.37 -0.37 1.99
N TYR A 843 29.20 0.73 1.24
CA TYR A 843 27.89 1.25 0.85
C TYR A 843 27.09 0.23 0.02
N CYS A 844 27.67 -0.30 -1.07
CA CYS A 844 27.01 -1.30 -1.92
C CYS A 844 26.61 -2.56 -1.15
N GLN A 845 27.43 -2.99 -0.18
CA GLN A 845 27.14 -4.15 0.64
C GLN A 845 26.01 -3.89 1.64
N ARG A 846 26.03 -2.75 2.35
CA ARG A 846 25.11 -2.49 3.47
C ARG A 846 23.78 -1.89 3.02
N VAL A 847 23.79 -0.96 2.06
CA VAL A 847 22.59 -0.23 1.61
C VAL A 847 21.93 -0.96 0.45
N LEU A 848 22.71 -1.33 -0.58
CA LEU A 848 22.16 -1.95 -1.80
C LEU A 848 22.09 -3.49 -1.72
N LYS A 849 22.59 -4.09 -0.63
CA LYS A 849 22.65 -5.55 -0.42
C LYS A 849 23.33 -6.33 -1.56
N LEU A 850 24.25 -5.69 -2.29
CA LEU A 850 24.95 -6.29 -3.43
C LEU A 850 26.19 -7.08 -2.99
N LYS A 851 26.33 -8.28 -3.56
CA LYS A 851 27.55 -9.08 -3.42
C LYS A 851 28.68 -8.45 -4.26
N LYS A 852 29.87 -9.03 -4.13
CA LYS A 852 31.07 -8.58 -4.83
C LYS A 852 30.88 -8.67 -6.35
N SER A 853 31.23 -7.61 -7.06
CA SER A 853 31.21 -7.52 -8.53
C SER A 853 29.83 -7.78 -9.16
N GLU A 854 28.75 -7.73 -8.38
CA GLU A 854 27.39 -7.70 -8.90
C GLU A 854 27.07 -6.31 -9.46
N ASN A 855 26.34 -6.31 -10.57
CA ASN A 855 25.96 -5.11 -11.30
C ASN A 855 24.55 -4.64 -10.91
N GLY A 856 24.31 -3.34 -11.02
CA GLY A 856 23.02 -2.72 -10.74
C GLY A 856 22.87 -1.36 -11.40
N VAL A 857 21.63 -0.96 -11.68
CA VAL A 857 21.31 0.36 -12.23
C VAL A 857 20.35 1.06 -11.27
N ILE A 858 20.60 2.34 -11.01
CA ILE A 858 19.69 3.21 -10.26
C ILE A 858 19.30 4.38 -11.14
N MET A 859 18.01 4.67 -11.24
CA MET A 859 17.54 5.85 -11.97
C MET A 859 16.54 6.66 -11.14
N ASN A 860 16.84 7.95 -10.93
CA ASN A 860 16.04 8.87 -10.11
C ASN A 860 15.65 8.30 -8.72
N GLY A 861 16.46 7.39 -8.18
CA GLY A 861 16.21 6.73 -6.89
C GLY A 861 15.66 5.31 -6.99
N ARG A 862 15.06 4.89 -8.12
CA ARG A 862 14.58 3.50 -8.32
C ARG A 862 15.77 2.57 -8.49
N ILE A 863 15.81 1.49 -7.71
CA ILE A 863 16.90 0.50 -7.69
C ILE A 863 16.52 -0.70 -8.56
N LEU A 864 17.35 -1.00 -9.56
CA LEU A 864 17.26 -2.19 -10.42
C LEU A 864 18.52 -3.04 -10.20
N ALA A 865 18.60 -3.70 -9.05
CA ALA A 865 19.75 -4.51 -8.65
C ALA A 865 19.30 -5.65 -7.73
N PRO A 866 19.97 -6.83 -7.73
CA PRO A 866 21.09 -7.20 -8.59
C PRO A 866 20.64 -7.60 -10.01
N LEU A 867 21.41 -7.24 -11.05
CA LEU A 867 21.24 -7.76 -12.42
C LEU A 867 21.70 -9.22 -12.47
N ALA A 868 20.89 -10.11 -13.05
CA ALA A 868 21.27 -11.53 -13.13
C ALA A 868 22.49 -11.72 -14.06
N THR A 869 23.33 -12.72 -13.81
CA THR A 869 24.61 -12.94 -14.54
C THR A 869 24.48 -13.24 -16.04
N LYS A 870 23.27 -13.34 -16.59
CA LYS A 870 22.98 -13.47 -18.03
C LYS A 870 22.02 -12.40 -18.56
N GLU A 871 21.64 -11.42 -17.72
CA GLU A 871 20.71 -10.36 -18.09
C GLU A 871 21.49 -9.26 -18.83
N ILE A 872 21.29 -9.17 -20.15
CA ILE A 872 21.94 -8.16 -20.99
C ILE A 872 21.13 -6.87 -20.89
N PHE A 873 21.78 -5.78 -20.51
CA PHE A 873 21.16 -4.45 -20.42
C PHE A 873 21.71 -3.53 -21.53
N THR A 874 20.89 -3.24 -22.53
CA THR A 874 21.29 -2.49 -23.73
C THR A 874 20.96 -1.00 -23.65
N THR A 875 21.36 -0.22 -24.67
CA THR A 875 20.95 1.19 -24.83
C THR A 875 19.44 1.37 -24.93
N GLU A 876 18.74 0.38 -25.49
CA GLU A 876 17.29 0.41 -25.64
C GLU A 876 16.58 0.21 -24.29
N ASP A 877 17.14 -0.61 -23.41
CA ASP A 877 16.62 -0.80 -22.04
C ASP A 877 16.74 0.49 -21.22
N PHE A 878 17.81 1.28 -21.41
CA PHE A 878 17.91 2.63 -20.82
C PHE A 878 16.86 3.59 -21.39
N GLY A 879 16.55 3.48 -22.69
CA GLY A 879 15.47 4.24 -23.33
C GLY A 879 14.09 3.86 -22.80
N LEU A 880 13.82 2.57 -22.62
CA LEU A 880 12.61 2.06 -21.99
C LEU A 880 12.47 2.62 -20.57
N LEU A 881 13.55 2.56 -19.78
CA LEU A 881 13.59 3.07 -18.41
C LEU A 881 13.25 4.56 -18.34
N GLU A 882 13.84 5.36 -19.22
CA GLU A 882 13.55 6.80 -19.36
C GLU A 882 12.08 7.04 -19.68
N ARG A 883 11.54 6.35 -20.70
CA ARG A 883 10.16 6.53 -21.16
C ARG A 883 9.16 6.11 -20.09
N PHE A 884 9.43 4.99 -19.43
CA PHE A 884 8.70 4.51 -18.27
C PHE A 884 8.61 5.59 -17.19
N SER A 885 9.75 6.14 -16.78
CA SER A 885 9.78 7.15 -15.72
C SER A 885 9.15 8.48 -16.13
N TYR A 886 9.31 8.88 -17.38
CA TYR A 886 8.69 10.09 -17.91
C TYR A 886 7.15 9.99 -17.93
N LEU A 887 6.61 8.86 -18.40
CA LEU A 887 5.16 8.61 -18.46
C LEU A 887 4.54 8.36 -17.07
N GLN A 888 5.26 7.71 -16.17
CA GLN A 888 4.76 7.40 -14.84
C GLN A 888 4.67 8.66 -13.97
N TYR A 889 5.79 9.38 -13.80
CA TYR A 889 5.86 10.51 -12.87
C TYR A 889 6.48 11.78 -13.46
N GLY A 890 7.32 11.68 -14.48
CA GLY A 890 8.12 12.81 -14.94
C GLY A 890 7.29 13.97 -15.52
N GLU A 891 6.29 13.68 -16.36
CA GLU A 891 5.43 14.72 -16.93
C GLU A 891 4.59 15.42 -15.86
N LYS A 892 3.99 14.65 -14.93
CA LYS A 892 3.18 15.16 -13.83
C LYS A 892 3.99 16.07 -12.92
N ILE A 893 5.15 15.60 -12.43
CA ILE A 893 6.05 16.39 -11.58
C ILE A 893 6.51 17.64 -12.32
N ARG A 894 6.88 17.54 -13.60
CA ARG A 894 7.32 18.70 -14.39
C ARG A 894 6.22 19.75 -14.54
N LYS A 895 4.97 19.34 -14.76
CA LYS A 895 3.82 20.26 -14.86
C LYS A 895 3.58 20.97 -13.52
N THR A 896 3.53 20.22 -12.43
CA THR A 896 3.27 20.78 -11.10
C THR A 896 4.38 21.69 -10.61
N LEU A 897 5.64 21.34 -10.88
CA LEU A 897 6.77 22.23 -10.58
C LEU A 897 6.66 23.55 -11.35
N LYS A 898 6.28 23.53 -12.63
CA LYS A 898 6.07 24.76 -13.40
C LYS A 898 4.97 25.66 -12.83
N GLU A 899 3.88 25.06 -12.33
CA GLU A 899 2.71 25.80 -11.83
C GLU A 899 2.87 26.26 -10.37
N SER A 900 3.64 25.52 -9.55
CA SER A 900 3.66 25.68 -8.08
C SER A 900 4.98 26.19 -7.50
N LEU A 901 6.04 26.38 -8.29
CA LEU A 901 7.32 26.91 -7.79
C LEU A 901 7.24 28.43 -7.57
N ASN A 902 7.53 28.85 -6.34
CA ASN A 902 7.78 30.26 -6.03
C ASN A 902 9.15 30.68 -6.61
N GLU A 903 9.32 31.96 -6.95
CA GLU A 903 10.57 32.52 -7.51
C GLU A 903 11.81 32.32 -6.59
N GLU A 904 11.61 32.08 -5.29
CA GLU A 904 12.69 31.91 -4.31
C GLU A 904 13.30 30.49 -4.26
N THR A 905 12.64 29.48 -4.84
CA THR A 905 13.11 28.09 -4.77
C THR A 905 14.05 27.73 -5.92
N THR A 906 15.35 27.57 -5.64
CA THR A 906 16.34 27.10 -6.62
C THR A 906 16.15 25.61 -6.91
N LEU A 907 15.67 25.27 -8.11
CA LEU A 907 15.50 23.89 -8.53
C LEU A 907 16.84 23.29 -8.99
N THR A 908 17.31 22.24 -8.31
CA THR A 908 18.53 21.51 -8.69
C THR A 908 18.21 20.11 -9.21
N SER A 909 19.09 19.54 -10.04
CA SER A 909 18.94 18.15 -10.51
C SER A 909 18.91 17.13 -9.35
N ASP A 910 19.61 17.40 -8.25
CA ASP A 910 19.60 16.55 -7.05
C ASP A 910 18.26 16.60 -6.32
N MET A 911 17.59 17.76 -6.32
CA MET A 911 16.24 17.90 -5.78
C MET A 911 15.26 16.99 -6.50
N ILE A 912 15.38 16.82 -7.84
CA ILE A 912 14.50 15.93 -8.61
C ILE A 912 14.68 14.47 -8.17
N VAL A 913 15.93 14.00 -8.00
CA VAL A 913 16.20 12.63 -7.51
C VAL A 913 15.57 12.42 -6.13
N LYS A 914 15.75 13.40 -5.23
CA LYS A 914 15.19 13.31 -3.88
C LYS A 914 13.66 13.37 -3.88
N LEU A 915 13.05 14.19 -4.73
CA LEU A 915 11.60 14.26 -4.92
C LEU A 915 11.05 12.92 -5.40
N VAL A 916 11.63 12.31 -6.44
CA VAL A 916 11.17 11.02 -6.97
C VAL A 916 11.32 9.92 -5.92
N SER A 917 12.46 9.91 -5.20
CA SER A 917 12.73 8.94 -4.13
C SER A 917 11.78 9.05 -2.92
N ILE A 918 11.06 10.17 -2.76
CA ILE A 918 10.10 10.36 -1.66
C ILE A 918 8.65 10.22 -2.14
N LEU A 919 8.33 10.73 -3.34
CA LEU A 919 6.96 10.77 -3.84
C LEU A 919 6.50 9.44 -4.46
N VAL A 920 7.39 8.72 -5.16
CA VAL A 920 7.02 7.51 -5.92
C VAL A 920 6.92 6.24 -5.05
N PRO A 921 7.81 5.96 -4.08
CA PRO A 921 7.69 4.78 -3.21
C PRO A 921 6.51 4.82 -2.24
N ARG A 922 5.64 5.83 -2.32
CA ARG A 922 4.41 5.84 -1.53
C ARG A 922 3.54 4.66 -1.95
N THR A 923 3.33 3.75 -1.02
CA THR A 923 2.40 2.62 -1.17
C THR A 923 0.98 3.17 -1.10
N HIS A 924 0.30 3.29 -2.23
CA HIS A 924 -1.10 3.72 -2.23
C HIS A 924 -2.00 2.58 -2.69
N THR A 925 -2.71 2.00 -1.74
CA THR A 925 -3.90 1.19 -2.00
C THR A 925 -5.09 2.05 -2.43
N LYS A 926 -5.05 3.38 -2.20
CA LYS A 926 -6.16 4.32 -2.42
C LYS A 926 -5.83 5.42 -3.44
N SER A 927 -6.82 5.76 -4.27
CA SER A 927 -6.74 6.83 -5.26
C SER A 927 -6.76 8.22 -4.61
N ARG A 928 -6.05 9.17 -5.24
CA ARG A 928 -6.05 10.59 -4.85
C ARG A 928 -6.97 11.40 -5.72
N TYR A 929 -7.81 12.23 -5.10
CA TYR A 929 -8.71 13.15 -5.76
C TYR A 929 -8.37 14.59 -5.36
N PRO A 930 -7.98 15.45 -6.32
CA PRO A 930 -7.86 16.87 -6.03
C PRO A 930 -9.24 17.47 -5.79
N MET A 931 -9.33 18.40 -4.83
CA MET A 931 -10.58 19.12 -4.57
C MET A 931 -10.93 20.03 -5.76
N PRO A 932 -12.19 20.08 -6.20
CA PRO A 932 -12.62 20.96 -7.28
C PRO A 932 -12.37 22.44 -6.96
N THR A 933 -11.82 23.20 -7.90
CA THR A 933 -11.56 24.64 -7.75
C THR A 933 -12.82 25.50 -7.78
N GLU A 934 -13.97 24.92 -8.15
CA GLU A 934 -15.29 25.59 -8.26
C GLU A 934 -16.04 25.69 -6.93
N LEU A 935 -15.51 25.10 -5.85
CA LEU A 935 -16.13 25.13 -4.52
C LEU A 935 -16.09 26.54 -3.91
N LYS A 936 -17.16 26.90 -3.20
CA LYS A 936 -17.27 28.16 -2.47
C LYS A 936 -17.07 27.93 -0.98
N ASP A 937 -16.37 28.87 -0.33
CA ASP A 937 -15.93 28.75 1.06
C ASP A 937 -16.50 29.88 1.96
N ASP A 938 -17.52 30.62 1.51
CA ASP A 938 -17.93 31.87 2.15
C ASP A 938 -18.78 31.66 3.42
N HIS A 939 -19.72 30.72 3.41
CA HIS A 939 -20.64 30.52 4.54
C HIS A 939 -20.81 29.06 4.96
N THR A 940 -20.54 28.08 4.09
CA THR A 940 -20.86 26.64 4.34
C THR A 940 -19.69 25.81 4.83
N VAL A 941 -18.54 26.45 5.04
CA VAL A 941 -17.26 25.79 5.32
C VAL A 941 -16.71 26.25 6.66
N VAL A 942 -16.23 25.32 7.46
CA VAL A 942 -15.40 25.60 8.64
C VAL A 942 -13.94 25.48 8.21
N ASN A 943 -13.21 26.60 8.21
CA ASN A 943 -11.80 26.62 7.82
C ASN A 943 -10.89 26.81 9.04
N LEU A 944 -10.02 25.83 9.30
CA LEU A 944 -9.10 25.83 10.43
C LEU A 944 -7.65 25.82 9.93
N GLU A 945 -6.94 26.91 10.18
CA GLU A 945 -5.53 27.05 9.81
C GLU A 945 -4.60 26.15 10.64
N PRO A 946 -3.40 25.79 10.12
CA PRO A 946 -2.39 25.03 10.85
C PRO A 946 -1.99 25.69 12.17
N LYS A 947 -1.74 24.88 13.21
CA LYS A 947 -1.25 25.35 14.51
C LYS A 947 0.18 25.90 14.41
N VAL A 948 1.01 25.31 13.53
CA VAL A 948 2.39 25.74 13.25
C VAL A 948 2.51 26.10 11.78
N THR A 949 2.69 27.39 11.48
CA THR A 949 2.69 27.93 10.11
C THR A 949 3.91 27.53 9.27
N ASN A 950 5.09 27.41 9.88
CA ASN A 950 6.35 27.10 9.19
C ASN A 950 6.77 25.62 9.23
N GLY A 951 5.95 24.75 9.84
CA GLY A 951 6.20 23.32 9.90
C GLY A 951 5.52 22.56 8.75
N PRO A 952 5.85 21.28 8.55
CA PRO A 952 5.04 20.41 7.70
C PRO A 952 3.61 20.36 8.24
N PHE A 953 2.62 20.43 7.36
CA PHE A 953 1.21 20.32 7.73
C PHE A 953 0.44 19.41 6.78
N PHE A 954 -0.57 18.73 7.31
CA PHE A 954 -1.52 17.93 6.54
C PHE A 954 -2.64 18.80 5.98
N ASP A 955 -3.13 18.46 4.80
CA ASP A 955 -4.35 19.03 4.25
C ASP A 955 -5.50 18.04 4.48
N ILE A 956 -6.40 18.37 5.39
CA ILE A 956 -7.54 17.53 5.76
C ILE A 956 -8.81 18.20 5.26
N VAL A 957 -9.60 17.49 4.46
CA VAL A 957 -10.91 17.95 3.99
C VAL A 957 -11.97 16.97 4.45
N GLY A 958 -12.90 17.41 5.30
CA GLY A 958 -14.08 16.64 5.66
C GLY A 958 -15.28 17.14 4.88
N VAL A 959 -16.08 16.23 4.33
CA VAL A 959 -17.39 16.52 3.76
C VAL A 959 -18.41 15.74 4.59
N LEU A 960 -19.35 16.43 5.22
CA LEU A 960 -20.34 15.75 6.07
C LEU A 960 -21.65 16.53 6.18
N ASP A 961 -22.73 15.79 6.39
CA ASP A 961 -23.99 16.31 6.90
C ASP A 961 -23.99 16.20 8.43
N PRO A 962 -24.10 17.31 9.21
CA PRO A 962 -24.22 17.24 10.66
C PRO A 962 -25.34 16.34 11.19
N ALA A 963 -26.37 16.10 10.37
CA ALA A 963 -27.50 15.24 10.68
C ALA A 963 -27.38 13.82 10.07
N SER A 964 -26.17 13.30 9.82
CA SER A 964 -25.98 11.92 9.34
C SER A 964 -25.23 11.01 10.32
N LYS A 965 -25.33 9.69 10.10
CA LYS A 965 -24.55 8.67 10.84
C LYS A 965 -23.05 8.83 10.60
N GLY A 966 -22.65 9.15 9.37
CA GLY A 966 -21.26 9.42 9.01
C GLY A 966 -20.64 10.53 9.87
N ALA A 967 -21.37 11.61 10.16
CA ALA A 967 -20.89 12.67 11.05
C ALA A 967 -20.67 12.22 12.50
N GLN A 968 -21.44 11.25 13.01
CA GLN A 968 -21.29 10.73 14.38
C GLN A 968 -19.92 10.08 14.61
N LYS A 969 -19.43 9.36 13.58
CA LYS A 969 -18.11 8.70 13.56
C LYS A 969 -17.00 9.66 13.14
N LEU A 970 -17.23 10.49 12.12
CA LEU A 970 -16.21 11.38 11.56
C LEU A 970 -15.82 12.53 12.51
N ALA A 971 -16.76 13.12 13.25
CA ALA A 971 -16.46 14.29 14.08
C ALA A 971 -15.42 14.03 15.19
N PRO A 972 -15.49 12.94 15.98
CA PRO A 972 -14.42 12.56 16.90
C PRO A 972 -13.07 12.34 16.23
N ILE A 973 -13.06 11.77 15.02
CA ILE A 973 -11.84 11.52 14.25
C ILE A 973 -11.23 12.85 13.81
N LEU A 974 -12.02 13.82 13.34
CA LEU A 974 -11.52 15.16 13.01
C LEU A 974 -10.90 15.86 14.22
N ILE A 975 -11.52 15.76 15.40
CA ILE A 975 -10.97 16.30 16.66
C ILE A 975 -9.63 15.62 17.00
N LEU A 976 -9.56 14.29 16.87
CA LEU A 976 -8.34 13.52 17.09
C LEU A 976 -7.22 13.99 16.16
N LEU A 977 -7.49 14.10 14.85
CA LEU A 977 -6.52 14.54 13.85
C LEU A 977 -6.05 15.96 14.13
N ARG A 978 -6.97 16.86 14.51
CA ARG A 978 -6.64 18.25 14.89
C ARG A 978 -5.75 18.34 16.14
N ASN A 979 -5.86 17.38 17.07
CA ASN A 979 -5.06 17.33 18.28
C ASN A 979 -3.68 16.71 18.07
N VAL A 980 -3.60 15.65 17.27
CA VAL A 980 -2.35 14.90 17.03
C VAL A 980 -1.48 15.57 15.97
N LEU A 981 -2.08 16.05 14.88
CA LEU A 981 -1.37 16.55 13.70
C LEU A 981 -1.36 18.07 13.64
N ASN A 982 -0.31 18.61 13.02
CA ASN A 982 -0.36 19.96 12.49
C ASN A 982 -1.09 19.90 11.14
N CYS A 983 -2.33 20.35 11.06
CA CYS A 983 -3.14 20.26 9.84
C CYS A 983 -3.87 21.56 9.53
N HIS A 984 -3.97 21.87 8.24
CA HIS A 984 -4.96 22.75 7.67
C HIS A 984 -6.23 21.91 7.42
N MET A 985 -7.34 22.25 8.08
CA MET A 985 -8.57 21.46 8.04
C MET A 985 -9.72 22.29 7.49
N LYS A 986 -10.36 21.79 6.44
CA LYS A 986 -11.60 22.35 5.88
C LYS A 986 -12.74 21.35 6.05
N VAL A 987 -13.83 21.77 6.68
CA VAL A 987 -15.03 20.94 6.81
C VAL A 987 -16.15 21.57 5.99
N TYR A 988 -16.52 20.92 4.89
CA TYR A 988 -17.66 21.27 4.05
C TYR A 988 -18.92 20.66 4.67
N LEU A 989 -19.86 21.52 5.07
CA LEU A 989 -21.16 21.10 5.57
C LEU A 989 -22.09 20.92 4.38
N CYS A 990 -22.58 19.70 4.17
CA CYS A 990 -23.44 19.33 3.05
C CYS A 990 -24.69 18.64 3.61
N ALA A 991 -25.69 19.43 3.98
CA ALA A 991 -26.92 18.90 4.56
C ALA A 991 -27.96 18.52 3.49
N VAL A 992 -28.76 17.50 3.80
CA VAL A 992 -29.97 17.19 3.02
C VAL A 992 -30.97 18.35 3.13
N ASP A 993 -31.55 18.77 1.99
CA ASP A 993 -32.47 19.92 1.93
C ASP A 993 -33.76 19.68 2.72
N LYS A 994 -34.35 18.47 2.60
CA LYS A 994 -35.61 18.10 3.25
C LYS A 994 -35.61 16.67 3.75
N HIS A 995 -35.76 16.48 5.07
CA HIS A 995 -36.00 15.16 5.64
C HIS A 995 -37.50 14.81 5.74
N SER A 996 -37.82 13.54 5.48
CA SER A 996 -39.18 12.98 5.66
C SER A 996 -39.44 12.46 7.08
N ASP A 997 -38.37 12.04 7.78
CA ASP A 997 -38.39 11.53 9.15
C ASP A 997 -37.13 12.00 9.88
N MET A 998 -37.04 11.72 11.19
CA MET A 998 -35.87 12.06 11.98
C MET A 998 -34.61 11.38 11.41
N PRO A 999 -33.58 12.16 11.02
CA PRO A 999 -32.45 11.62 10.26
C PRO A 999 -31.53 10.72 11.11
N VAL A 1000 -31.39 11.01 12.40
CA VAL A 1000 -30.58 10.22 13.35
C VAL A 1000 -31.42 9.84 14.56
N LYS A 1001 -31.50 8.52 14.84
CA LYS A 1001 -32.36 7.91 15.89
C LYS A 1001 -31.57 7.18 16.98
N ASN A 1002 -30.27 7.43 17.08
CA ASN A 1002 -29.38 6.81 18.05
C ASN A 1002 -28.54 7.88 18.79
N PHE A 1003 -28.04 7.51 19.95
CA PHE A 1003 -26.93 8.20 20.60
C PHE A 1003 -25.65 7.45 20.26
N TYR A 1004 -24.57 8.16 20.00
CA TYR A 1004 -23.33 7.54 19.55
C TYR A 1004 -22.12 8.06 20.32
N ARG A 1005 -21.13 7.21 20.61
CA ARG A 1005 -19.84 7.61 21.15
C ARG A 1005 -18.74 6.82 20.47
N TYR A 1006 -17.83 7.53 19.80
CA TYR A 1006 -16.60 6.93 19.29
C TYR A 1006 -15.51 6.97 20.36
N VAL A 1007 -14.86 5.84 20.60
CA VAL A 1007 -13.88 5.67 21.68
C VAL A 1007 -12.47 5.78 21.10
N VAL A 1008 -11.87 6.95 21.24
CA VAL A 1008 -10.49 7.21 20.81
C VAL A 1008 -9.84 8.27 21.70
N GLU A 1009 -8.55 8.11 21.98
CA GLU A 1009 -7.75 9.05 22.77
C GLU A 1009 -6.49 9.43 21.98
N PRO A 1010 -6.03 10.71 22.03
CA PRO A 1010 -4.83 11.15 21.32
C PRO A 1010 -3.52 10.71 21.98
N GLU A 1011 -3.52 10.55 23.31
CA GLU A 1011 -2.35 10.18 24.11
C GLU A 1011 -2.81 9.45 25.38
N ILE A 1012 -1.99 8.53 25.89
CA ILE A 1012 -2.24 7.78 27.11
C ILE A 1012 -2.38 8.72 28.32
N GLN A 1013 -3.48 8.58 29.05
CA GLN A 1013 -3.74 9.35 30.26
C GLN A 1013 -3.24 8.62 31.52
N PHE A 1014 -2.72 9.38 32.49
CA PHE A 1014 -2.25 8.87 33.78
C PHE A 1014 -3.07 9.46 34.93
N SER A 1015 -3.28 8.66 35.97
CA SER A 1015 -3.89 9.15 37.22
C SER A 1015 -2.89 10.02 37.99
N PRO A 1016 -3.35 10.91 38.89
CA PRO A 1016 -2.47 11.72 39.74
C PRO A 1016 -1.46 10.89 40.56
N ASP A 1017 -1.81 9.65 40.88
CA ASP A 1017 -0.96 8.68 41.59
C ASP A 1017 0.17 8.08 40.71
N GLY A 1018 0.33 8.54 39.47
CA GLY A 1018 1.37 8.08 38.53
C GLY A 1018 1.11 6.73 37.86
N LYS A 1019 0.00 6.06 38.20
CA LYS A 1019 -0.48 4.83 37.56
C LYS A 1019 -1.16 5.14 36.24
N SER A 1020 -1.04 4.23 35.27
CA SER A 1020 -1.84 4.29 34.04
C SER A 1020 -3.33 4.40 34.37
N SER A 1021 -4.05 5.25 33.64
CA SER A 1021 -5.51 5.37 33.79
C SER A 1021 -6.19 4.03 33.46
N LYS A 1022 -7.49 3.92 33.75
CA LYS A 1022 -8.24 2.70 33.41
C LYS A 1022 -8.41 2.49 31.90
N GLY A 1023 -7.88 3.39 31.07
CA GLY A 1023 -7.98 3.33 29.60
C GLY A 1023 -9.30 3.88 29.07
N PRO A 1024 -9.47 3.84 27.74
CA PRO A 1024 -10.54 4.53 27.03
C PRO A 1024 -11.92 3.90 27.31
N ILE A 1025 -12.97 4.72 27.46
CA ILE A 1025 -14.32 4.27 27.83
C ILE A 1025 -15.40 5.09 27.12
N ALA A 1026 -16.42 4.42 26.58
CA ALA A 1026 -17.62 5.11 26.12
C ALA A 1026 -18.46 5.49 27.34
N LYS A 1027 -18.77 6.78 27.49
CA LYS A 1027 -19.60 7.29 28.59
C LYS A 1027 -20.75 8.13 28.04
N PHE A 1028 -21.97 7.70 28.34
CA PHE A 1028 -23.18 8.43 28.03
C PHE A 1028 -23.71 9.10 29.29
N THR A 1029 -24.04 10.39 29.19
CA THR A 1029 -24.57 11.21 30.28
C THR A 1029 -25.74 12.04 29.78
N GLY A 1030 -26.74 12.28 30.64
CA GLY A 1030 -27.91 13.08 30.27
C GLY A 1030 -28.82 12.40 29.24
N LEU A 1031 -28.92 11.07 29.29
CA LEU A 1031 -29.83 10.31 28.44
C LEU A 1031 -31.29 10.43 28.91
N PRO A 1032 -32.26 10.29 28.00
CA PRO A 1032 -33.69 10.26 28.33
C PRO A 1032 -33.99 9.05 29.22
N VAL A 1033 -34.73 9.27 30.30
CA VAL A 1033 -34.90 8.26 31.36
C VAL A 1033 -35.99 7.24 30.98
N ASN A 1034 -37.07 7.72 30.35
CA ASN A 1034 -38.27 6.93 30.02
C ASN A 1034 -38.14 6.12 28.72
N SER A 1035 -37.20 6.47 27.85
CA SER A 1035 -37.02 5.83 26.55
C SER A 1035 -36.36 4.46 26.69
N LEU A 1036 -36.83 3.49 25.89
CA LEU A 1036 -36.19 2.19 25.78
C LEU A 1036 -35.02 2.27 24.80
N LEU A 1037 -33.82 1.90 25.26
CA LEU A 1037 -32.58 1.96 24.52
C LEU A 1037 -32.01 0.55 24.27
N THR A 1038 -31.48 0.33 23.08
CA THR A 1038 -30.74 -0.88 22.72
C THR A 1038 -29.30 -0.52 22.47
N GLN A 1039 -28.38 -1.19 23.17
CA GLN A 1039 -26.95 -1.00 22.98
C GLN A 1039 -26.44 -1.85 21.83
N ASN A 1040 -25.71 -1.23 20.90
CA ASN A 1040 -24.98 -1.93 19.86
C ASN A 1040 -23.52 -1.41 19.78
N LEU A 1041 -22.62 -2.27 19.30
CA LEU A 1041 -21.21 -1.96 19.14
C LEU A 1041 -20.86 -1.89 17.65
N GLN A 1042 -20.11 -0.87 17.28
CA GLN A 1042 -19.51 -0.73 15.96
C GLN A 1042 -18.01 -0.94 16.09
N VAL A 1043 -17.56 -2.19 15.90
CA VAL A 1043 -16.15 -2.57 15.95
C VAL A 1043 -15.59 -2.76 14.53
N PRO A 1044 -14.25 -2.72 14.34
CA PRO A 1044 -13.63 -3.14 13.10
C PRO A 1044 -14.07 -4.56 12.67
N GLU A 1045 -14.13 -4.82 11.36
CA GLU A 1045 -14.67 -6.08 10.81
C GLU A 1045 -13.88 -7.32 11.23
N ASN A 1046 -12.58 -7.17 11.46
CA ASN A 1046 -11.68 -8.23 11.90
C ASN A 1046 -11.80 -8.57 13.40
N TRP A 1047 -12.65 -7.89 14.17
CA TRP A 1047 -12.80 -8.10 15.61
C TRP A 1047 -14.04 -8.95 15.94
N LEU A 1048 -13.84 -10.05 16.66
CA LEU A 1048 -14.93 -10.79 17.29
C LEU A 1048 -15.00 -10.44 18.79
N VAL A 1049 -16.06 -9.71 19.15
CA VAL A 1049 -16.24 -9.17 20.50
C VAL A 1049 -17.46 -9.79 21.16
N GLU A 1050 -17.32 -10.19 22.43
CA GLU A 1050 -18.38 -10.79 23.24
C GLU A 1050 -18.60 -10.00 24.54
N VAL A 1051 -19.81 -10.09 25.09
CA VAL A 1051 -20.16 -9.51 26.41
C VAL A 1051 -19.65 -10.47 27.50
N VAL A 1052 -18.73 -10.01 28.35
CA VAL A 1052 -18.21 -10.84 29.46
C VAL A 1052 -18.93 -10.55 30.76
N ASN A 1053 -19.27 -9.28 31.01
CA ASN A 1053 -19.89 -8.87 32.27
C ASN A 1053 -20.89 -7.74 32.04
N SER A 1054 -22.16 -8.05 32.30
CA SER A 1054 -23.26 -7.09 32.39
C SER A 1054 -24.31 -7.62 33.37
N VAL A 1055 -24.80 -6.76 34.25
CA VAL A 1055 -25.90 -7.09 35.18
C VAL A 1055 -27.27 -6.89 34.51
N TYR A 1056 -27.32 -6.05 33.47
CA TYR A 1056 -28.55 -5.62 32.82
C TYR A 1056 -28.65 -6.18 31.39
N ASP A 1057 -29.89 -6.28 30.90
CA ASP A 1057 -30.17 -6.61 29.50
C ASP A 1057 -29.83 -5.40 28.61
N LEU A 1058 -28.83 -5.60 27.74
CA LEU A 1058 -28.31 -4.55 26.87
C LEU A 1058 -29.24 -4.24 25.69
N ASP A 1059 -30.18 -5.14 25.39
CA ASP A 1059 -31.16 -4.94 24.32
C ASP A 1059 -32.35 -4.08 24.78
N ASN A 1060 -32.60 -4.00 26.09
CA ASN A 1060 -33.76 -3.36 26.70
C ASN A 1060 -33.37 -2.49 27.90
N ILE A 1061 -32.53 -1.49 27.66
CA ILE A 1061 -32.09 -0.57 28.71
C ILE A 1061 -33.15 0.51 28.91
N LYS A 1062 -33.77 0.54 30.09
CA LYS A 1062 -34.68 1.61 30.51
C LYS A 1062 -34.22 2.18 31.85
N LEU A 1063 -33.78 3.44 31.83
CA LEU A 1063 -33.12 4.05 32.99
C LEU A 1063 -34.07 4.30 34.17
N VAL A 1064 -35.38 4.43 33.95
CA VAL A 1064 -36.38 4.50 35.06
C VAL A 1064 -36.35 3.25 35.90
N ASP A 1065 -36.22 2.09 35.26
CA ASP A 1065 -36.33 0.80 35.93
C ASP A 1065 -35.00 0.45 36.63
N ILE A 1066 -33.93 1.20 36.34
CA ILE A 1066 -32.56 0.97 36.81
C ILE A 1066 -32.14 2.08 37.80
N ASN A 1067 -32.06 1.73 39.09
CA ASN A 1067 -31.62 2.63 40.16
C ASN A 1067 -30.08 2.67 40.32
N GLY A 1068 -29.33 2.77 39.23
CA GLY A 1068 -27.86 2.80 39.26
C GLY A 1068 -27.19 2.98 37.90
N PRO A 1069 -25.86 3.20 37.85
CA PRO A 1069 -25.12 3.25 36.59
C PRO A 1069 -25.12 1.89 35.90
N VAL A 1070 -25.30 1.90 34.57
CA VAL A 1070 -25.22 0.70 33.73
C VAL A 1070 -23.78 0.55 33.28
N HIS A 1071 -23.16 -0.57 33.65
CA HIS A 1071 -21.79 -0.91 33.27
C HIS A 1071 -21.81 -2.17 32.42
N SER A 1072 -21.29 -2.07 31.19
CA SER A 1072 -21.10 -3.22 30.30
C SER A 1072 -19.62 -3.39 29.94
N GLU A 1073 -19.12 -4.61 30.13
CA GLU A 1073 -17.75 -5.01 29.83
C GLU A 1073 -17.75 -6.05 28.72
N TYR A 1074 -17.09 -5.69 27.63
CA TYR A 1074 -16.88 -6.53 26.47
C TYR A 1074 -15.42 -6.98 26.39
N GLU A 1075 -15.19 -8.11 25.74
CA GLU A 1075 -13.86 -8.65 25.49
C GLU A 1075 -13.70 -9.02 24.01
N LEU A 1076 -12.57 -8.64 23.42
CA LEU A 1076 -12.12 -9.13 22.12
C LEU A 1076 -11.64 -10.57 22.28
N GLU A 1077 -12.43 -11.53 21.81
CA GLU A 1077 -12.15 -12.94 22.01
C GLU A 1077 -11.15 -13.48 20.97
N TYR A 1078 -11.34 -13.07 19.71
CA TYR A 1078 -10.53 -13.49 18.57
C TYR A 1078 -10.38 -12.35 17.55
N LEU A 1079 -9.28 -12.40 16.82
CA LEU A 1079 -9.09 -11.72 15.56
C LEU A 1079 -9.45 -12.68 14.43
N LEU A 1080 -10.12 -12.18 13.40
CA LEU A 1080 -10.39 -12.97 12.20
C LEU A 1080 -9.13 -13.08 11.34
N LEU A 1081 -8.77 -14.30 10.99
CA LEU A 1081 -7.87 -14.63 9.89
C LEU A 1081 -8.75 -14.95 8.69
N GLU A 1082 -8.80 -14.05 7.73
CA GLU A 1082 -9.63 -14.21 6.54
C GLU A 1082 -8.78 -14.34 5.28
N GLY A 1083 -9.39 -14.88 4.24
CA GLY A 1083 -8.68 -15.05 2.99
C GLY A 1083 -9.51 -15.60 1.86
N HIS A 1084 -8.89 -15.57 0.69
CA HIS A 1084 -9.44 -16.05 -0.56
C HIS A 1084 -8.61 -17.24 -1.05
N CYS A 1085 -9.28 -18.27 -1.55
CA CYS A 1085 -8.63 -19.48 -2.00
C CYS A 1085 -9.01 -19.79 -3.46
N PHE A 1086 -8.00 -20.04 -4.29
CA PHE A 1086 -8.17 -20.31 -5.72
C PHE A 1086 -7.37 -21.53 -6.16
N ASP A 1087 -7.89 -22.27 -7.13
CA ASP A 1087 -7.15 -23.35 -7.80
C ASP A 1087 -6.27 -22.78 -8.92
N SER A 1088 -4.97 -23.04 -8.86
CA SER A 1088 -3.94 -22.59 -9.82
C SER A 1088 -4.22 -22.98 -11.26
N MET A 1089 -4.93 -24.08 -11.49
CA MET A 1089 -5.22 -24.54 -12.86
C MET A 1089 -6.47 -23.89 -13.46
N SER A 1090 -7.49 -23.62 -12.64
CA SER A 1090 -8.81 -23.21 -13.11
C SER A 1090 -9.20 -21.79 -12.70
N GLY A 1091 -8.43 -21.14 -11.84
CA GLY A 1091 -8.79 -19.88 -11.19
C GLY A 1091 -10.03 -19.96 -10.30
N ALA A 1092 -10.70 -21.11 -10.24
CA ALA A 1092 -11.97 -21.28 -9.58
C ALA A 1092 -11.81 -21.50 -8.07
N PRO A 1093 -12.77 -21.03 -7.25
CA PRO A 1093 -12.74 -21.25 -5.81
C PRO A 1093 -13.05 -22.72 -5.48
N PRO A 1094 -12.19 -23.41 -4.69
CA PRO A 1094 -12.35 -24.83 -4.35
C PRO A 1094 -13.41 -25.00 -3.25
N ARG A 1095 -14.68 -24.95 -3.64
CA ARG A 1095 -15.83 -25.03 -2.72
C ARG A 1095 -15.80 -26.29 -1.86
N GLY A 1096 -15.93 -26.10 -0.54
CA GLY A 1096 -16.02 -27.19 0.44
C GLY A 1096 -14.67 -27.79 0.83
N LEU A 1097 -13.57 -27.25 0.33
CA LEU A 1097 -12.23 -27.51 0.86
C LEU A 1097 -12.17 -27.12 2.34
N GLN A 1098 -11.49 -27.92 3.16
CA GLN A 1098 -11.44 -27.74 4.60
C GLN A 1098 -10.03 -27.37 5.04
N PHE A 1099 -9.93 -26.30 5.83
CA PHE A 1099 -8.70 -25.87 6.47
C PHE A 1099 -8.73 -26.15 7.97
N THR A 1100 -7.56 -26.40 8.54
CA THR A 1100 -7.32 -26.48 9.98
C THR A 1100 -6.20 -25.51 10.36
N LEU A 1101 -6.40 -24.76 11.44
CA LEU A 1101 -5.41 -23.86 12.02
C LEU A 1101 -5.00 -24.39 13.40
N GLY A 1102 -3.70 -24.38 13.69
CA GLY A 1102 -3.17 -24.79 14.99
C GLY A 1102 -1.74 -24.32 15.22
N THR A 1103 -1.16 -24.63 16.37
CA THR A 1103 0.25 -24.36 16.68
C THR A 1103 1.13 -25.57 16.37
N ASN A 1104 2.45 -25.47 16.57
CA ASN A 1104 3.35 -26.63 16.45
C ASN A 1104 2.98 -27.74 17.45
N ARG A 1105 2.53 -27.36 18.65
CA ARG A 1105 2.12 -28.27 19.71
C ARG A 1105 0.72 -28.87 19.51
N GLN A 1106 -0.24 -28.04 19.11
CA GLN A 1106 -1.63 -28.46 18.86
C GLN A 1106 -2.00 -28.13 17.42
N PRO A 1107 -1.84 -29.08 16.47
CA PRO A 1107 -1.96 -28.81 15.05
C PRO A 1107 -3.40 -28.53 14.57
N ILE A 1108 -4.41 -28.86 15.37
CA ILE A 1108 -5.83 -28.64 15.04
C ILE A 1108 -6.49 -27.98 16.24
N ILE A 1109 -6.74 -26.67 16.15
CA ILE A 1109 -7.44 -25.87 17.17
C ILE A 1109 -8.79 -25.40 16.62
N VAL A 1110 -8.79 -24.85 15.40
CA VAL A 1110 -10.00 -24.42 14.70
C VAL A 1110 -10.03 -24.97 13.27
N ASP A 1111 -11.21 -25.21 12.74
CA ASP A 1111 -11.44 -25.62 11.36
C ASP A 1111 -12.46 -24.71 10.65
N THR A 1112 -12.32 -24.61 9.32
CA THR A 1112 -13.26 -23.86 8.47
C THR A 1112 -13.38 -24.52 7.11
N ILE A 1113 -14.37 -24.08 6.33
CA ILE A 1113 -14.58 -24.51 4.95
C ILE A 1113 -14.50 -23.33 3.98
N VAL A 1114 -13.97 -23.57 2.79
CA VAL A 1114 -13.91 -22.59 1.71
C VAL A 1114 -15.28 -22.45 1.06
N MET A 1115 -15.77 -21.21 0.98
CA MET A 1115 -17.05 -20.86 0.36
C MET A 1115 -16.92 -20.74 -1.16
N ALA A 1116 -18.05 -20.84 -1.86
CA ALA A 1116 -18.09 -20.69 -3.32
C ALA A 1116 -17.87 -19.24 -3.78
N ASN A 1117 -18.29 -18.27 -2.97
CA ASN A 1117 -18.16 -16.85 -3.30
C ASN A 1117 -16.70 -16.43 -3.07
N LEU A 1118 -15.98 -16.11 -4.15
CA LEU A 1118 -14.58 -15.64 -4.13
C LEU A 1118 -13.61 -16.55 -3.37
N GLY A 1119 -13.96 -17.81 -3.14
CA GLY A 1119 -13.12 -18.73 -2.36
C GLY A 1119 -12.92 -18.30 -0.92
N TYR A 1120 -13.85 -17.52 -0.36
CA TYR A 1120 -13.69 -16.90 0.95
C TYR A 1120 -13.66 -17.95 2.07
N PHE A 1121 -12.74 -17.78 3.01
CA PHE A 1121 -12.69 -18.53 4.27
C PHE A 1121 -12.33 -17.59 5.42
N GLN A 1122 -12.79 -17.95 6.62
CA GLN A 1122 -12.48 -17.22 7.84
C GLN A 1122 -12.16 -18.20 8.98
N LEU A 1123 -11.16 -17.87 9.78
CA LEU A 1123 -10.70 -18.63 10.94
C LEU A 1123 -10.56 -17.68 12.13
N LYS A 1124 -10.78 -18.20 13.33
CA LYS A 1124 -10.64 -17.45 14.58
C LYS A 1124 -9.25 -17.68 15.14
N ALA A 1125 -8.48 -16.61 15.33
CA ALA A 1125 -7.12 -16.68 15.86
C ALA A 1125 -6.89 -15.64 16.97
N THR A 1126 -5.82 -15.83 17.74
CA THR A 1126 -5.31 -14.80 18.67
C THR A 1126 -3.91 -14.37 18.21
N PRO A 1127 -3.38 -13.22 18.67
CA PRO A 1127 -2.06 -12.76 18.23
C PRO A 1127 -0.98 -13.82 18.47
N GLY A 1128 -0.36 -14.32 17.39
CA GLY A 1128 0.36 -15.59 17.46
C GLY A 1128 0.97 -16.07 16.16
N ALA A 1129 1.89 -17.03 16.26
CA ALA A 1129 2.31 -17.85 15.12
C ALA A 1129 1.41 -19.09 15.00
N TRP A 1130 0.75 -19.23 13.85
CA TRP A 1130 -0.23 -20.25 13.54
C TRP A 1130 0.15 -21.01 12.29
N ASN A 1131 -0.03 -22.32 12.29
CA ASN A 1131 0.14 -23.17 11.15
C ASN A 1131 -1.21 -23.46 10.51
N LEU A 1132 -1.40 -23.03 9.27
CA LEU A 1132 -2.54 -23.42 8.45
C LEU A 1132 -2.19 -24.68 7.67
N ARG A 1133 -3.11 -25.65 7.67
CA ARG A 1133 -2.97 -26.91 6.93
C ARG A 1133 -4.29 -27.30 6.30
N LEU A 1134 -4.23 -27.99 5.17
CA LEU A 1134 -5.38 -28.70 4.63
C LEU A 1134 -5.79 -29.79 5.61
N ARG A 1135 -7.09 -29.89 5.89
CA ARG A 1135 -7.61 -30.95 6.75
C ARG A 1135 -7.32 -32.31 6.13
N HIS A 1136 -6.83 -33.23 6.96
CA HIS A 1136 -6.51 -34.57 6.50
C HIS A 1136 -7.77 -35.30 6.00
N GLY A 1137 -7.72 -35.82 4.79
CA GLY A 1137 -8.83 -36.49 4.10
C GLY A 1137 -8.95 -35.99 2.67
N LYS A 1138 -10.19 -35.90 2.15
CA LYS A 1138 -10.44 -35.52 0.75
C LYS A 1138 -9.75 -34.22 0.31
N SER A 1139 -9.67 -33.22 1.19
CA SER A 1139 -9.00 -31.95 0.87
C SER A 1139 -7.49 -32.13 0.65
N SER A 1140 -6.79 -32.84 1.54
CA SER A 1140 -5.36 -33.15 1.39
C SER A 1140 -5.04 -34.16 0.29
N ASP A 1141 -6.02 -35.00 -0.08
CA ASP A 1141 -5.87 -36.01 -1.14
C ASP A 1141 -5.95 -35.36 -2.53
N ILE A 1142 -6.86 -34.39 -2.69
CA ILE A 1142 -7.16 -33.75 -3.98
C ILE A 1142 -6.31 -32.50 -4.20
N TYR A 1143 -5.96 -31.75 -3.15
CA TYR A 1143 -5.28 -30.47 -3.26
C TYR A 1143 -3.98 -30.44 -2.47
N ASP A 1144 -3.03 -29.65 -2.96
CA ASP A 1144 -1.81 -29.22 -2.28
C ASP A 1144 -1.75 -27.71 -2.29
N VAL A 1145 -1.13 -27.09 -1.28
CA VAL A 1145 -0.95 -25.63 -1.27
C VAL A 1145 0.31 -25.30 -2.05
N THR A 1146 0.19 -24.46 -3.09
CA THR A 1146 1.34 -24.03 -3.91
C THR A 1146 1.96 -22.75 -3.40
N SER A 1147 1.12 -21.75 -3.15
CA SER A 1147 1.55 -20.47 -2.57
C SER A 1147 0.46 -19.94 -1.66
N ALA A 1148 0.87 -19.08 -0.75
CA ALA A 1148 0.03 -18.39 0.21
C ALA A 1148 0.59 -16.99 0.36
N ASP A 1149 -0.02 -16.06 -0.36
CA ASP A 1149 0.40 -14.68 -0.44
C ASP A 1149 -0.35 -13.88 0.62
N GLY A 1150 0.42 -13.26 1.50
CA GLY A 1150 -0.10 -12.42 2.57
C GLY A 1150 1.04 -11.74 3.32
N PRO A 1151 0.79 -10.62 3.99
CA PRO A 1151 1.80 -10.01 4.86
C PRO A 1151 2.18 -11.01 5.96
N ASN A 1152 3.48 -11.17 6.22
CA ASN A 1152 4.02 -12.08 7.23
C ASN A 1152 3.79 -13.58 6.99
N THR A 1153 3.61 -14.03 5.75
CA THR A 1153 3.64 -15.47 5.41
C THR A 1153 5.08 -15.98 5.27
N VAL A 1154 5.40 -17.08 5.93
CA VAL A 1154 6.67 -17.79 5.74
C VAL A 1154 6.42 -19.14 5.10
N HIS A 1155 7.01 -19.34 3.92
CA HIS A 1155 7.05 -20.63 3.25
C HIS A 1155 8.20 -21.46 3.83
N SER A 1156 7.88 -22.44 4.68
CA SER A 1156 8.88 -23.43 5.07
C SER A 1156 9.20 -24.34 3.87
N GLY A 1157 10.49 -24.57 3.60
CA GLY A 1157 10.98 -25.32 2.44
C GLY A 1157 10.66 -26.83 2.43
N ASP A 1158 9.91 -27.31 3.42
CA ASP A 1158 9.55 -28.72 3.55
C ASP A 1158 8.22 -29.00 2.81
N GLN A 1159 8.33 -29.20 1.49
CA GLN A 1159 7.25 -29.66 0.60
C GLN A 1159 5.86 -29.00 0.79
N GLY A 1160 5.74 -27.66 0.78
CA GLY A 1160 4.47 -26.95 0.54
C GLY A 1160 3.29 -27.26 1.49
N LYS A 1161 3.53 -27.94 2.62
CA LYS A 1161 2.46 -28.45 3.51
C LYS A 1161 2.28 -27.62 4.78
N ARG A 1162 3.17 -26.67 5.05
CA ARG A 1162 3.17 -25.85 6.27
C ARG A 1162 3.38 -24.39 5.92
N HIS A 1163 2.35 -23.61 6.18
CA HIS A 1163 2.39 -22.16 6.12
C HIS A 1163 2.22 -21.64 7.54
N THR A 1164 3.26 -21.00 8.05
CA THR A 1164 3.19 -20.33 9.34
C THR A 1164 2.79 -18.89 9.10
N PHE A 1165 1.61 -18.55 9.59
CA PHE A 1165 1.03 -17.23 9.60
C PHE A 1165 1.29 -16.60 10.94
N VAL A 1166 1.67 -15.33 10.95
CA VAL A 1166 1.66 -14.58 12.20
C VAL A 1166 0.50 -13.61 12.17
N CYS A 1167 -0.48 -13.89 13.04
CA CYS A 1167 -1.75 -13.19 13.04
C CYS A 1167 -1.59 -11.90 13.84
N PHE A 1168 -1.59 -10.75 13.14
CA PHE A 1168 -1.80 -9.44 13.78
C PHE A 1168 -2.94 -8.66 13.12
N ILE A 1169 -3.06 -8.72 11.80
CA ILE A 1169 -4.20 -8.39 10.92
C ILE A 1169 -3.89 -9.17 9.63
N VAL A 1170 -4.74 -10.10 9.15
CA VAL A 1170 -4.40 -10.81 7.91
C VAL A 1170 -5.63 -11.10 7.05
N GLU A 1171 -5.63 -10.49 5.88
CA GLU A 1171 -6.28 -11.00 4.68
C GLU A 1171 -5.21 -11.79 3.89
N THR A 1172 -5.47 -13.06 3.56
CA THR A 1172 -4.51 -13.94 2.86
C THR A 1172 -5.10 -14.46 1.56
N ILE A 1173 -4.32 -14.52 0.49
CA ILE A 1173 -4.68 -15.24 -0.73
C ILE A 1173 -3.92 -16.58 -0.77
N ILE A 1174 -4.64 -17.69 -0.91
CA ILE A 1174 -4.06 -19.04 -0.96
C ILE A 1174 -4.31 -19.65 -2.33
N ILE A 1175 -3.24 -19.99 -3.03
CA ILE A 1175 -3.28 -20.69 -4.31
C ILE A 1175 -3.03 -22.17 -4.07
N LEU A 1176 -3.94 -23.01 -4.55
CA LEU A 1176 -3.86 -24.46 -4.46
C LEU A 1176 -3.51 -25.08 -5.82
N ARG A 1177 -2.89 -26.25 -5.79
CA ARG A 1177 -2.74 -27.12 -6.95
C ARG A 1177 -3.46 -28.43 -6.72
N ARG A 1178 -4.22 -28.87 -7.71
CA ARG A 1178 -4.84 -30.19 -7.68
C ARG A 1178 -3.76 -31.27 -7.86
N ARG A 1179 -3.73 -32.26 -6.96
CA ARG A 1179 -2.91 -33.46 -7.13
C ARG A 1179 -3.51 -34.30 -8.25
N SER A 1180 -2.65 -34.70 -9.18
CA SER A 1180 -2.96 -35.58 -10.31
C SER A 1180 -3.28 -36.99 -9.86
#